data_AF-A0A537SX91-F1
#
_entry.id   AF-A0A537SX91-F1
#
_cell.length_a   1.000
_cell.length_b   1.000
_cell.length_c   1.000
_cell.angle_alpha   90.00
_cell.angle_beta   90.00
_cell.angle_gamma   90.00
#
_symmetry.space_group_name_H-M   'P 1'
#
loop_
_entity.id
_entity.type
_entity.pdbx_description
1 polymer ?
#
loop_
_entity_poly.entity_id
_entity_poly.type
_entity_poly.pdbx_seq_one_letter_code
_entity_poly.pdbx_strand_id
1 'polypeptide(L)'
;MAEPARQTPSVASEYDSDSIKVLKGLDAVRKRPGMYIGDTDDGSGLHHMVYEVVDNAIDEALAGFAKEVLVTLNPDGSCTVRDDGRGIPTDIHKGEGVSAAEVIMTQLHAGGKFDQHAYKVSGGLHGVGVSVVNALSSWLKLTIWRDGQAHFMEFRDGEALTPLSVAGPAPDKRGTEVTFLPSPQTFTMTEFDFATLEHRLRELAFLNSGVRIVLSDMRHAVEKREELLYEGGVEAFVKYLDRNKTKGERERIAVECALWWNDGYHEAVLCFTNTIAQRDGGTHLAGFRGALTRQVTGYAEKSGVMQKERVALTGDDCREGLTAVLSCKVPDPKFSSQTKDKLVSSEVRPVVENIINEGLQYWLEEHPAEAKVIVGKVVEAAAAREAARKARELTRKKGALDVSSLPGKLADCQERDPARSELFIVEGDSAGGSAKQGRDRAFQAVLPLRGKILNVERARMDKMLSSQEIGTLITALGTGISEEFNPDKLRYHKIIIMTDADVDGSHIRTLLLTFFYRQMRAIIDRGHLFIAQPPLYKVARGKSEQYLKDERALEDYLIASGLEDAVLRLFSGEERAGEDLRQLVEQARVIRNVLAGLHSRYNRQVVEQAAIAGVLTPDIFSDPRNATEAAKYIARRLDALSEETERGWQGEFKDAEGFRFERTVRGVKEIAILDHALLGSADARKLDEHAVTLQQTYPRPATLRRKDEDTVIHGPVGLFEAVTNTGRKGLALQRYKGLGEMNPGQLWETTLDTNARSLLQVNVKAIDEADDIFTKLMGDIVDPRREFIQENALTASVDV
;
A
#
# COMPACT_ATOMS: atom_id res chain seq x y z
N MET A 1 -58.29 -13.00 -6.34
CA MET A 1 -57.45 -14.18 -6.66
C MET A 1 -56.12 -13.65 -7.17
N ALA A 2 -55.00 -14.21 -6.74
CA ALA A 2 -53.68 -13.85 -7.26
C ALA A 2 -53.12 -15.06 -8.04
N GLU A 3 -52.37 -14.83 -9.10
CA GLU A 3 -51.72 -15.91 -9.84
C GLU A 3 -50.59 -16.53 -9.01
N PRO A 4 -50.43 -17.87 -9.03
CA PRO A 4 -49.29 -18.51 -8.43
C PRO A 4 -48.03 -18.21 -9.25
N ALA A 5 -46.94 -17.82 -8.58
CA ALA A 5 -45.66 -17.57 -9.24
C ALA A 5 -45.16 -18.83 -9.96
N ARG A 6 -44.72 -18.68 -11.22
CA ARG A 6 -44.08 -19.77 -11.97
C ARG A 6 -42.77 -20.17 -11.27
N GLN A 7 -42.75 -21.36 -10.68
CA GLN A 7 -41.51 -22.00 -10.26
C GLN A 7 -40.71 -22.39 -11.51
N THR A 8 -39.53 -21.80 -11.68
CA THR A 8 -38.53 -22.30 -12.63
C THR A 8 -38.12 -23.71 -12.18
N PRO A 9 -38.10 -24.72 -13.05
CA PRO A 9 -37.70 -26.07 -12.64
C PRO A 9 -36.24 -26.05 -12.17
N SER A 10 -36.02 -26.43 -10.91
CA SER A 10 -34.68 -26.66 -10.38
C SER A 10 -34.10 -27.88 -11.10
N VAL A 11 -33.12 -27.65 -11.98
CA VAL A 11 -32.33 -28.74 -12.56
C VAL A 11 -31.61 -29.42 -11.41
N ALA A 12 -31.99 -30.66 -11.11
CA ALA A 12 -31.28 -31.49 -10.16
C ALA A 12 -29.90 -31.80 -10.76
N SER A 13 -28.87 -31.12 -10.27
CA SER A 13 -27.48 -31.48 -10.57
C SER A 13 -27.25 -32.88 -10.02
N GLU A 14 -27.05 -33.86 -10.89
CA GLU A 14 -26.66 -35.21 -10.47
C GLU A 14 -25.27 -35.10 -9.84
N TYR A 15 -25.22 -35.23 -8.51
CA TYR A 15 -23.97 -35.17 -7.75
C TYR A 15 -23.44 -36.60 -7.59
N ASP A 16 -22.55 -36.94 -8.51
CA ASP A 16 -22.00 -38.27 -8.74
C ASP A 16 -20.48 -38.33 -8.46
N SER A 17 -19.81 -39.39 -8.89
CA SER A 17 -18.34 -39.50 -8.81
C SER A 17 -17.62 -38.47 -9.68
N ASP A 18 -18.18 -38.16 -10.85
CA ASP A 18 -17.51 -37.40 -11.90
C ASP A 18 -17.60 -35.89 -11.65
N SER A 19 -18.55 -35.49 -10.79
CA SER A 19 -18.61 -34.21 -10.09
C SER A 19 -17.39 -33.95 -9.17
N ILE A 20 -16.66 -34.98 -8.72
CA ILE A 20 -15.48 -34.84 -7.84
C ILE A 20 -14.22 -34.52 -8.65
N LYS A 21 -13.97 -33.22 -8.86
CA LYS A 21 -12.81 -32.75 -9.61
C LYS A 21 -11.53 -32.72 -8.76
N VAL A 22 -10.67 -33.70 -8.95
CA VAL A 22 -9.30 -33.73 -8.40
C VAL A 22 -8.40 -32.82 -9.22
N LEU A 23 -7.97 -31.69 -8.65
CA LEU A 23 -6.94 -30.83 -9.21
C LEU A 23 -5.55 -31.43 -8.96
N LYS A 24 -4.66 -31.41 -9.95
CA LYS A 24 -3.31 -32.01 -9.88
C LYS A 24 -2.23 -30.94 -10.00
N GLY A 25 -1.09 -31.18 -9.34
CA GLY A 25 0.03 -30.23 -9.35
C GLY A 25 -0.42 -28.82 -8.95
N LEU A 26 -0.07 -27.84 -9.77
CA LEU A 26 -0.31 -26.43 -9.51
C LEU A 26 -1.73 -25.94 -9.86
N ASP A 27 -2.58 -26.77 -10.46
CA ASP A 27 -4.00 -26.42 -10.72
C ASP A 27 -4.76 -26.06 -9.45
N ALA A 28 -4.42 -26.70 -8.33
CA ALA A 28 -4.99 -26.40 -7.02
C ALA A 28 -4.71 -24.95 -6.59
N VAL A 29 -3.48 -24.48 -6.84
CA VAL A 29 -3.05 -23.10 -6.58
C VAL A 29 -3.76 -22.14 -7.54
N ARG A 30 -3.66 -22.38 -8.86
CA ARG A 30 -4.29 -21.56 -9.91
C ARG A 30 -5.79 -21.39 -9.69
N LYS A 31 -6.49 -22.39 -9.13
CA LYS A 31 -7.94 -22.33 -8.89
C LYS A 31 -8.34 -21.74 -7.54
N ARG A 32 -7.43 -21.64 -6.57
CA ARG A 32 -7.67 -21.13 -5.20
C ARG A 32 -6.48 -20.33 -4.64
N PRO A 33 -6.00 -19.28 -5.35
CA PRO A 33 -4.76 -18.58 -5.00
C PRO A 33 -4.77 -18.02 -3.58
N GLY A 34 -5.92 -17.51 -3.12
CA GLY A 34 -6.08 -16.95 -1.76
C GLY A 34 -5.82 -17.92 -0.60
N MET A 35 -5.83 -19.24 -0.82
CA MET A 35 -5.42 -20.21 0.19
C MET A 35 -3.89 -20.31 0.37
N TYR A 36 -3.13 -19.85 -0.62
CA TYR A 36 -1.68 -20.02 -0.70
C TYR A 36 -0.90 -18.69 -0.57
N ILE A 37 -1.43 -17.59 -1.13
CA ILE A 37 -0.70 -16.32 -1.26
C ILE A 37 -1.33 -15.16 -0.48
N GLY A 38 -2.58 -15.29 -0.04
CA GLY A 38 -3.36 -14.18 0.52
C GLY A 38 -4.22 -13.48 -0.53
N ASP A 39 -4.67 -12.26 -0.23
CA ASP A 39 -5.61 -11.52 -1.08
C ASP A 39 -4.98 -11.14 -2.44
N THR A 40 -5.68 -11.45 -3.54
CA THR A 40 -5.21 -11.23 -4.92
C THR A 40 -5.66 -9.90 -5.52
N ASP A 41 -6.52 -9.17 -4.83
CA ASP A 41 -7.17 -7.95 -5.32
C ASP A 41 -6.73 -6.69 -4.56
N ASP A 42 -6.39 -6.81 -3.27
CA ASP A 42 -5.86 -5.69 -2.48
C ASP A 42 -4.36 -5.43 -2.73
N GLY A 43 -3.69 -6.30 -3.47
CA GLY A 43 -2.25 -6.25 -3.78
C GLY A 43 -1.34 -6.90 -2.73
N SER A 44 -1.83 -7.39 -1.58
CA SER A 44 -0.96 -8.03 -0.57
C SER A 44 -0.35 -9.35 -1.08
N GLY A 45 -1.14 -10.18 -1.76
CA GLY A 45 -0.66 -11.43 -2.37
C GLY A 45 0.34 -11.22 -3.51
N LEU A 46 0.25 -10.10 -4.24
CA LEU A 46 1.22 -9.73 -5.27
C LEU A 46 2.62 -9.56 -4.65
N HIS A 47 2.72 -8.78 -3.57
CA HIS A 47 3.98 -8.58 -2.85
C HIS A 47 4.47 -9.87 -2.15
N HIS A 48 3.55 -10.70 -1.68
CA HIS A 48 3.87 -12.00 -1.10
C HIS A 48 4.56 -12.95 -2.08
N MET A 49 4.35 -12.80 -3.41
CA MET A 49 5.14 -13.54 -4.40
C MET A 49 6.63 -13.18 -4.32
N VAL A 50 6.96 -11.90 -4.15
CA VAL A 50 8.35 -11.44 -3.94
C VAL A 50 8.88 -11.97 -2.61
N TYR A 51 8.07 -11.92 -1.55
CA TYR A 51 8.48 -12.36 -0.21
C TYR A 51 8.81 -13.85 -0.15
N GLU A 52 8.02 -14.75 -0.76
CA GLU A 52 8.37 -16.18 -0.79
C GLU A 52 9.68 -16.45 -1.56
N VAL A 53 10.04 -15.68 -2.59
CA VAL A 53 11.37 -15.84 -3.24
C VAL A 53 12.50 -15.24 -2.39
N VAL A 54 12.29 -14.07 -1.77
CA VAL A 54 13.28 -13.41 -0.90
C VAL A 54 13.53 -14.21 0.37
N ASP A 55 12.49 -14.73 1.05
CA ASP A 55 12.66 -15.58 2.24
C ASP A 55 13.48 -16.85 1.91
N ASN A 56 13.38 -17.38 0.68
CA ASN A 56 14.25 -18.47 0.24
C ASN A 56 15.73 -18.06 0.10
N ALA A 57 16.03 -16.85 -0.37
CA ALA A 57 17.39 -16.29 -0.41
C ALA A 57 17.93 -15.95 0.99
N ILE A 58 17.06 -15.46 1.89
CA ILE A 58 17.40 -15.20 3.29
C ILE A 58 17.70 -16.50 4.05
N ASP A 59 17.00 -17.60 3.76
CA ASP A 59 17.32 -18.91 4.34
C ASP A 59 18.73 -19.42 3.93
N GLU A 60 19.26 -19.06 2.75
CA GLU A 60 20.66 -19.31 2.36
C GLU A 60 21.66 -18.42 3.14
N ALA A 61 21.26 -17.20 3.49
CA ALA A 61 22.07 -16.29 4.30
C ALA A 61 22.09 -16.70 5.79
N LEU A 62 20.94 -17.12 6.34
CA LEU A 62 20.81 -17.73 7.67
C LEU A 62 21.61 -19.04 7.80
N ALA A 63 21.73 -19.80 6.71
CA ALA A 63 22.61 -20.96 6.64
C ALA A 63 24.12 -20.61 6.51
N GLY A 64 24.45 -19.32 6.35
CA GLY A 64 25.82 -18.80 6.29
C GLY A 64 26.48 -18.88 4.91
N PHE A 65 25.71 -19.09 3.83
CA PHE A 65 26.24 -19.25 2.48
C PHE A 65 26.09 -17.99 1.62
N ALA A 66 24.96 -17.30 1.70
CA ALA A 66 24.73 -16.01 1.03
C ALA A 66 25.14 -14.82 1.91
N LYS A 67 25.41 -13.69 1.26
CA LYS A 67 25.71 -12.37 1.84
C LYS A 67 24.98 -11.24 1.12
N GLU A 68 24.58 -11.44 -0.13
CA GLU A 68 23.93 -10.43 -0.97
C GLU A 68 22.61 -10.96 -1.54
N VAL A 69 21.55 -10.17 -1.40
CA VAL A 69 20.25 -10.40 -2.04
C VAL A 69 19.89 -9.17 -2.86
N LEU A 70 19.70 -9.35 -4.17
CA LEU A 70 19.31 -8.30 -5.10
C LEU A 70 17.84 -8.49 -5.49
N VAL A 71 17.05 -7.43 -5.38
CA VAL A 71 15.65 -7.38 -5.80
C VAL A 71 15.51 -6.26 -6.83
N THR A 72 14.95 -6.57 -8.00
CA THR A 72 14.79 -5.61 -9.10
C THR A 72 13.36 -5.62 -9.63
N LEU A 73 12.76 -4.43 -9.71
CA LEU A 73 11.47 -4.22 -10.39
C LEU A 73 11.77 -3.82 -11.84
N ASN A 74 11.41 -4.69 -12.77
CA ASN A 74 11.80 -4.56 -14.17
C ASN A 74 10.74 -3.73 -14.96
N PRO A 75 11.15 -3.01 -16.03
CA PRO A 75 10.23 -2.21 -16.86
C PRO A 75 9.22 -3.02 -17.70
N ASP A 76 9.15 -4.34 -17.58
CA ASP A 76 8.06 -5.18 -18.12
C ASP A 76 7.03 -5.59 -17.05
N GLY A 77 7.16 -5.08 -15.82
CA GLY A 77 6.33 -5.47 -14.68
C GLY A 77 6.76 -6.76 -13.99
N SER A 78 7.84 -7.43 -14.45
CA SER A 78 8.40 -8.59 -13.76
C SER A 78 9.24 -8.18 -12.55
N CYS A 79 9.39 -9.09 -11.58
CA CYS A 79 10.35 -8.95 -10.50
C CYS A 79 11.49 -9.97 -10.68
N THR A 80 12.73 -9.52 -10.51
CA THR A 80 13.91 -10.39 -10.37
C THR A 80 14.34 -10.42 -8.91
N VAL A 81 14.57 -11.61 -8.36
CA VAL A 81 15.25 -11.81 -7.07
C VAL A 81 16.47 -12.69 -7.31
N ARG A 82 17.64 -12.30 -6.78
CA ARG A 82 18.90 -13.02 -6.94
C ARG A 82 19.71 -13.09 -5.64
N ASP A 83 20.31 -14.24 -5.40
CA ASP A 83 21.22 -14.52 -4.27
C ASP A 83 22.66 -14.85 -4.73
N ASP A 84 23.62 -14.79 -3.80
CA ASP A 84 24.97 -15.35 -3.94
C ASP A 84 25.18 -16.65 -3.14
N GLY A 85 24.10 -17.33 -2.73
CA GLY A 85 24.06 -18.56 -1.93
C GLY A 85 24.57 -19.81 -2.65
N ARG A 86 24.21 -21.00 -2.18
CA ARG A 86 24.71 -22.29 -2.72
C ARG A 86 24.23 -22.59 -4.14
N GLY A 87 23.16 -21.95 -4.60
CA GLY A 87 22.42 -22.31 -5.81
C GLY A 87 21.58 -23.57 -5.61
N ILE A 88 20.32 -23.52 -6.07
CA ILE A 88 19.37 -24.65 -6.04
C ILE A 88 20.00 -25.93 -6.62
N PRO A 89 19.78 -27.13 -6.03
CA PRO A 89 20.31 -28.38 -6.58
C PRO A 89 19.82 -28.66 -8.00
N THR A 90 20.74 -28.96 -8.90
CA THR A 90 20.48 -29.19 -10.34
C THR A 90 20.46 -30.67 -10.74
N ASP A 91 20.89 -31.56 -9.84
CA ASP A 91 20.89 -33.02 -10.02
C ASP A 91 19.49 -33.59 -10.31
N ILE A 92 19.45 -34.74 -11.00
CA ILE A 92 18.20 -35.49 -11.21
C ILE A 92 17.70 -36.10 -9.90
N HIS A 93 16.46 -35.79 -9.52
CA HIS A 93 15.85 -36.31 -8.32
C HIS A 93 15.45 -37.78 -8.48
N LYS A 94 15.98 -38.64 -7.60
CA LYS A 94 15.90 -40.11 -7.72
C LYS A 94 14.48 -40.70 -7.68
N GLY A 95 13.50 -39.97 -7.15
CA GLY A 95 12.08 -40.37 -7.15
C GLY A 95 11.31 -39.91 -8.39
N GLU A 96 11.57 -38.69 -8.86
CA GLU A 96 10.74 -38.01 -9.87
C GLU A 96 11.32 -38.07 -11.29
N GLY A 97 12.60 -38.41 -11.46
CA GLY A 97 13.26 -38.56 -12.76
C GLY A 97 13.61 -37.25 -13.49
N VAL A 98 13.14 -36.10 -12.98
CA VAL A 98 13.46 -34.75 -13.46
C VAL A 98 14.47 -34.04 -12.54
N SER A 99 14.96 -32.84 -12.91
CA SER A 99 15.91 -32.08 -12.09
C SER A 99 15.29 -31.64 -10.75
N ALA A 100 16.07 -31.58 -9.67
CA ALA A 100 15.56 -31.15 -8.37
C ALA A 100 15.02 -29.69 -8.38
N ALA A 101 15.59 -28.83 -9.23
CA ALA A 101 15.07 -27.49 -9.53
C ALA A 101 13.65 -27.52 -10.15
N GLU A 102 13.40 -28.43 -11.09
CA GLU A 102 12.10 -28.64 -11.71
C GLU A 102 11.08 -29.22 -10.73
N VAL A 103 11.49 -30.15 -9.86
CA VAL A 103 10.62 -30.69 -8.79
C VAL A 103 10.10 -29.57 -7.89
N ILE A 104 10.97 -28.71 -7.33
CA ILE A 104 10.54 -27.67 -6.38
C ILE A 104 9.78 -26.50 -7.04
N MET A 105 9.87 -26.35 -8.36
CA MET A 105 9.08 -25.36 -9.12
C MET A 105 7.70 -25.88 -9.53
N THR A 106 7.53 -27.20 -9.68
CA THR A 106 6.30 -27.82 -10.25
C THR A 106 5.48 -28.63 -9.25
N GLN A 107 6.05 -29.01 -8.10
CA GLN A 107 5.40 -29.85 -7.09
C GLN A 107 5.19 -29.12 -5.77
N LEU A 108 3.98 -29.24 -5.22
CA LEU A 108 3.65 -28.78 -3.87
C LEU A 108 4.26 -29.70 -2.82
N HIS A 109 4.74 -29.12 -1.72
CA HIS A 109 5.38 -29.81 -0.60
C HIS A 109 6.69 -30.52 -0.99
N ALA A 110 7.47 -29.90 -1.88
CA ALA A 110 8.80 -30.36 -2.27
C ALA A 110 9.89 -29.36 -1.84
N GLY A 111 10.99 -29.86 -1.29
CA GLY A 111 12.16 -29.03 -0.95
C GLY A 111 13.00 -29.59 0.20
N GLY A 112 14.24 -29.10 0.32
CA GLY A 112 15.19 -29.53 1.37
C GLY A 112 14.95 -28.90 2.75
N LYS A 113 13.75 -28.39 3.05
CA LYS A 113 13.43 -27.69 4.31
C LYS A 113 12.61 -28.53 5.30
N PHE A 114 12.34 -29.79 4.96
CA PHE A 114 11.65 -30.77 5.83
C PHE A 114 12.59 -31.55 6.77
N ASP A 115 13.91 -31.38 6.63
CA ASP A 115 14.91 -31.91 7.56
C ASP A 115 15.85 -30.82 8.08
N GLN A 116 16.53 -31.11 9.20
CA GLN A 116 17.48 -30.19 9.83
C GLN A 116 18.92 -30.37 9.33
N HIS A 117 19.14 -31.10 8.23
CA HIS A 117 20.46 -31.36 7.66
C HIS A 117 20.86 -30.27 6.66
N ALA A 118 19.94 -29.81 5.81
CA ALA A 118 20.24 -28.76 4.82
C ALA A 118 20.13 -27.32 5.40
N TYR A 119 19.22 -27.10 6.35
CA TYR A 119 18.99 -25.85 7.06
C TYR A 119 18.71 -26.14 8.55
N LYS A 120 19.37 -25.44 9.48
CA LYS A 120 19.17 -25.65 10.94
C LYS A 120 18.05 -24.79 11.54
N VAL A 121 17.76 -23.66 10.90
CA VAL A 121 16.65 -22.73 11.17
C VAL A 121 16.25 -22.20 9.79
N SER A 122 14.96 -22.08 9.50
CA SER A 122 14.45 -21.49 8.25
C SER A 122 13.03 -20.94 8.39
N GLY A 123 12.66 -19.97 7.56
CA GLY A 123 11.29 -19.43 7.48
C GLY A 123 10.37 -20.24 6.56
N GLY A 124 10.92 -20.91 5.54
CA GLY A 124 10.17 -21.64 4.51
C GLY A 124 9.86 -23.11 4.85
N LEU A 125 8.90 -23.38 5.73
CA LEU A 125 8.66 -24.73 6.28
C LEU A 125 7.64 -25.60 5.51
N HIS A 126 6.78 -25.00 4.68
CA HIS A 126 5.65 -25.72 4.06
C HIS A 126 5.98 -26.34 2.68
N GLY A 127 7.12 -25.99 2.08
CA GLY A 127 7.57 -26.50 0.78
C GLY A 127 6.66 -26.16 -0.41
N VAL A 128 5.94 -25.03 -0.37
CA VAL A 128 5.03 -24.60 -1.44
C VAL A 128 5.39 -23.25 -2.08
N GLY A 129 6.07 -22.35 -1.35
CA GLY A 129 6.27 -20.94 -1.72
C GLY A 129 6.67 -20.70 -3.18
N VAL A 130 7.85 -21.15 -3.59
CA VAL A 130 8.35 -20.89 -4.94
C VAL A 130 7.52 -21.58 -6.04
N SER A 131 6.90 -22.72 -5.76
CA SER A 131 5.96 -23.39 -6.68
C SER A 131 4.64 -22.62 -6.83
N VAL A 132 4.19 -21.91 -5.79
CA VAL A 132 3.05 -20.99 -5.84
C VAL A 132 3.40 -19.73 -6.65
N VAL A 133 4.61 -19.19 -6.49
CA VAL A 133 5.11 -18.08 -7.33
C VAL A 133 5.12 -18.49 -8.81
N ASN A 134 5.62 -19.69 -9.13
CA ASN A 134 5.59 -20.24 -10.48
C ASN A 134 4.14 -20.42 -11.01
N ALA A 135 3.26 -21.02 -10.21
CA ALA A 135 1.85 -21.26 -10.56
C ALA A 135 1.06 -19.98 -10.89
N LEU A 136 1.38 -18.87 -10.21
CA LEU A 136 0.65 -17.60 -10.32
C LEU A 136 1.36 -16.57 -11.22
N SER A 137 2.38 -17.00 -11.96
CA SER A 137 3.12 -16.17 -12.92
C SER A 137 2.78 -16.53 -14.37
N SER A 138 2.60 -15.52 -15.22
CA SER A 138 2.47 -15.68 -16.68
C SER A 138 3.70 -16.37 -17.28
N TRP A 139 4.88 -16.07 -16.74
CA TRP A 139 6.13 -16.77 -17.01
C TRP A 139 7.09 -16.63 -15.82
N LEU A 140 7.95 -17.64 -15.64
CA LEU A 140 9.05 -17.62 -14.69
C LEU A 140 10.33 -18.11 -15.38
N LYS A 141 11.44 -17.42 -15.16
CA LYS A 141 12.78 -17.77 -15.62
C LYS A 141 13.66 -18.04 -14.41
N LEU A 142 14.34 -19.18 -14.44
CA LEU A 142 15.21 -19.66 -13.38
C LEU A 142 16.63 -19.81 -13.93
N THR A 143 17.56 -19.03 -13.39
CA THR A 143 19.00 -19.18 -13.62
C THR A 143 19.66 -19.68 -12.33
N ILE A 144 20.50 -20.69 -12.43
CA ILE A 144 21.24 -21.25 -11.28
C ILE A 144 22.72 -21.24 -11.61
N TRP A 145 23.55 -20.65 -10.74
CA TRP A 145 25.01 -20.76 -10.82
C TRP A 145 25.53 -21.74 -9.78
N ARG A 146 26.02 -22.88 -10.26
CA ARG A 146 26.42 -24.01 -9.42
C ARG A 146 27.51 -24.82 -10.11
N ASP A 147 28.45 -25.35 -9.33
CA ASP A 147 29.49 -26.28 -9.80
C ASP A 147 30.27 -25.79 -11.05
N GLY A 148 30.45 -24.46 -11.15
CA GLY A 148 31.14 -23.76 -12.24
C GLY A 148 30.33 -23.54 -13.51
N GLN A 149 29.03 -23.83 -13.50
CA GLN A 149 28.12 -23.74 -14.65
C GLN A 149 26.93 -22.82 -14.36
N ALA A 150 26.41 -22.18 -15.40
CA ALA A 150 25.10 -21.55 -15.42
C ALA A 150 24.08 -22.55 -15.98
N HIS A 151 23.03 -22.85 -15.23
CA HIS A 151 21.88 -23.63 -15.68
C HIS A 151 20.67 -22.70 -15.89
N PHE A 152 19.83 -22.99 -16.87
CA PHE A 152 18.66 -22.19 -17.23
C PHE A 152 17.40 -23.04 -17.49
N MET A 153 16.25 -22.52 -17.08
CA MET A 153 14.92 -23.10 -17.30
C MET A 153 13.85 -21.99 -17.39
N GLU A 154 12.88 -22.12 -18.32
CA GLU A 154 11.70 -21.25 -18.40
C GLU A 154 10.41 -22.05 -18.18
N PHE A 155 9.47 -21.44 -17.48
CA PHE A 155 8.14 -21.94 -17.16
C PHE A 155 7.05 -20.98 -17.65
N ARG A 156 5.86 -21.50 -17.96
CA ARG A 156 4.65 -20.75 -18.33
C ARG A 156 3.46 -21.22 -17.52
N ASP A 157 2.78 -20.29 -16.85
CA ASP A 157 1.62 -20.56 -15.99
C ASP A 157 1.85 -21.71 -14.96
N GLY A 158 3.10 -21.94 -14.52
CA GLY A 158 3.51 -23.04 -13.65
C GLY A 158 4.11 -24.29 -14.34
N GLU A 159 3.99 -24.41 -15.65
CA GLU A 159 4.41 -25.60 -16.43
C GLU A 159 5.79 -25.39 -17.08
N ALA A 160 6.65 -26.41 -17.05
CA ALA A 160 8.00 -26.35 -17.61
C ALA A 160 7.99 -26.40 -19.15
N LEU A 161 8.62 -25.41 -19.82
CA LEU A 161 8.73 -25.41 -21.29
C LEU A 161 9.78 -26.40 -21.82
N THR A 162 10.88 -26.55 -21.09
CA THR A 162 12.00 -27.44 -21.43
C THR A 162 12.68 -27.92 -20.14
N PRO A 163 13.24 -29.14 -20.09
CA PRO A 163 14.06 -29.57 -18.97
C PRO A 163 15.23 -28.62 -18.69
N LEU A 164 15.71 -28.60 -17.44
CA LEU A 164 16.84 -27.79 -17.00
C LEU A 164 18.06 -27.98 -17.92
N SER A 165 18.55 -26.88 -18.50
CA SER A 165 19.62 -26.88 -19.50
C SER A 165 20.89 -26.20 -18.99
N VAL A 166 22.06 -26.50 -19.55
CA VAL A 166 23.31 -25.76 -19.26
C VAL A 166 23.43 -24.61 -20.26
N ALA A 167 23.38 -23.38 -19.75
CA ALA A 167 23.48 -22.15 -20.55
C ALA A 167 24.94 -21.77 -20.85
N GLY A 168 25.90 -22.14 -20.00
CA GLY A 168 27.32 -21.91 -20.24
C GLY A 168 28.21 -22.06 -19.00
N PRO A 169 29.54 -21.88 -19.14
CA PRO A 169 30.46 -21.84 -18.01
C PRO A 169 30.29 -20.55 -17.19
N ALA A 170 30.36 -20.67 -15.87
CA ALA A 170 30.25 -19.55 -14.93
C ALA A 170 31.12 -19.78 -13.68
N PRO A 171 32.45 -19.88 -13.81
CA PRO A 171 33.34 -20.25 -12.71
C PRO A 171 33.36 -19.22 -11.56
N ASP A 172 33.16 -17.94 -11.88
CA ASP A 172 33.19 -16.82 -10.92
C ASP A 172 31.81 -16.46 -10.35
N LYS A 173 30.79 -17.30 -10.55
CA LYS A 173 29.41 -17.08 -10.05
C LYS A 173 28.90 -18.28 -9.25
N ARG A 174 28.04 -17.99 -8.28
CA ARG A 174 27.28 -18.95 -7.48
C ARG A 174 25.96 -18.30 -7.06
N GLY A 175 24.94 -19.11 -6.76
CA GLY A 175 23.64 -18.66 -6.26
C GLY A 175 22.50 -18.90 -7.25
N THR A 176 21.35 -18.29 -6.98
CA THR A 176 20.12 -18.40 -7.78
C THR A 176 19.67 -17.03 -8.29
N GLU A 177 19.02 -16.98 -9.44
CA GLU A 177 18.26 -15.84 -9.94
C GLU A 177 16.91 -16.33 -10.45
N VAL A 178 15.84 -15.70 -9.97
CA VAL A 178 14.45 -16.01 -10.31
C VAL A 178 13.80 -14.72 -10.79
N THR A 179 13.42 -14.68 -12.07
CA THR A 179 12.65 -13.57 -12.64
C THR A 179 11.25 -14.06 -13.00
N PHE A 180 10.21 -13.39 -12.52
CA PHE A 180 8.82 -13.81 -12.75
C PHE A 180 7.91 -12.62 -13.05
N LEU A 181 6.96 -12.82 -13.97
CA LEU A 181 5.90 -11.85 -14.28
C LEU A 181 4.57 -12.38 -13.73
N PRO A 182 3.94 -11.72 -12.73
CA PRO A 182 2.64 -12.11 -12.18
C PRO A 182 1.55 -12.31 -13.26
N SER A 183 0.59 -13.19 -12.99
CA SER A 183 -0.50 -13.47 -13.93
C SER A 183 -1.66 -12.49 -13.78
N PRO A 184 -2.02 -11.69 -14.80
CA PRO A 184 -3.22 -10.84 -14.79
C PRO A 184 -4.54 -11.66 -14.85
N GLN A 185 -4.44 -12.99 -14.97
CA GLN A 185 -5.59 -13.90 -14.77
C GLN A 185 -5.82 -14.24 -13.28
N THR A 186 -4.84 -13.94 -12.42
CA THR A 186 -4.88 -14.21 -10.98
C THR A 186 -5.07 -12.92 -10.18
N PHE A 187 -4.30 -11.87 -10.49
CA PHE A 187 -4.31 -10.62 -9.73
C PHE A 187 -4.97 -9.50 -10.52
N THR A 188 -5.83 -8.72 -9.86
CA THR A 188 -6.37 -7.48 -10.46
C THR A 188 -5.43 -6.29 -10.34
N MET A 189 -4.43 -6.36 -9.43
CA MET A 189 -3.26 -5.49 -9.40
C MET A 189 -2.00 -6.25 -9.80
N THR A 190 -1.28 -5.78 -10.82
CA THR A 190 -0.02 -6.40 -11.29
C THR A 190 1.22 -5.49 -11.17
N GLU A 191 1.06 -4.24 -10.76
CA GLU A 191 2.19 -3.33 -10.51
C GLU A 191 2.63 -3.43 -9.04
N PHE A 192 3.89 -3.80 -8.80
CA PHE A 192 4.49 -3.83 -7.46
C PHE A 192 4.67 -2.41 -6.90
N ASP A 193 4.31 -2.17 -5.65
CA ASP A 193 4.67 -0.96 -4.92
C ASP A 193 6.11 -1.05 -4.39
N PHE A 194 6.87 0.03 -4.57
CA PHE A 194 8.25 0.09 -4.10
C PHE A 194 8.30 0.21 -2.58
N ALA A 195 7.46 1.05 -1.96
CA ALA A 195 7.57 1.37 -0.53
C ALA A 195 7.27 0.15 0.35
N THR A 196 6.25 -0.62 -0.01
CA THR A 196 5.86 -1.90 0.59
C THR A 196 7.03 -2.91 0.56
N LEU A 197 7.71 -3.05 -0.58
CA LEU A 197 8.88 -3.92 -0.70
C LEU A 197 10.10 -3.37 0.06
N GLU A 198 10.41 -2.08 -0.09
CA GLU A 198 11.51 -1.38 0.59
C GLU A 198 11.44 -1.58 2.11
N HIS A 199 10.24 -1.44 2.67
CA HIS A 199 9.98 -1.61 4.09
C HIS A 199 10.20 -3.07 4.54
N ARG A 200 9.58 -4.05 3.88
CA ARG A 200 9.75 -5.47 4.24
C ARG A 200 11.21 -5.95 4.07
N LEU A 201 11.90 -5.48 3.03
CA LEU A 201 13.34 -5.77 2.84
C LEU A 201 14.20 -5.09 3.91
N ARG A 202 13.82 -3.91 4.41
CA ARG A 202 14.50 -3.22 5.52
C ARG A 202 14.35 -3.99 6.83
N GLU A 203 13.17 -4.56 7.13
CA GLU A 203 13.01 -5.48 8.26
C GLU A 203 13.97 -6.68 8.16
N LEU A 204 14.02 -7.31 6.98
CA LEU A 204 14.86 -8.48 6.73
C LEU A 204 16.35 -8.16 6.87
N ALA A 205 16.80 -6.99 6.40
CA ALA A 205 18.20 -6.54 6.57
C ALA A 205 18.55 -6.26 8.04
N PHE A 206 17.61 -5.75 8.86
CA PHE A 206 17.81 -5.60 10.30
C PHE A 206 17.86 -6.95 11.03
N LEU A 207 16.96 -7.88 10.69
CA LEU A 207 16.88 -9.19 11.33
C LEU A 207 18.03 -10.12 10.93
N ASN A 208 18.63 -9.90 9.76
CA ASN A 208 19.77 -10.65 9.22
C ASN A 208 21.02 -9.77 9.16
N SER A 209 21.48 -9.33 10.34
CA SER A 209 22.62 -8.42 10.49
C SER A 209 23.85 -8.86 9.67
N GLY A 210 24.37 -7.97 8.83
CA GLY A 210 25.50 -8.23 7.93
C GLY A 210 25.14 -8.82 6.56
N VAL A 211 23.87 -9.10 6.27
CA VAL A 211 23.38 -9.39 4.90
C VAL A 211 23.09 -8.08 4.19
N ARG A 212 23.59 -7.92 2.96
CA ARG A 212 23.33 -6.78 2.09
C ARG A 212 22.11 -7.07 1.23
N ILE A 213 21.06 -6.25 1.36
CA ILE A 213 19.88 -6.33 0.50
C ILE A 213 19.83 -5.06 -0.35
N VAL A 214 19.62 -5.19 -1.66
CA VAL A 214 19.49 -4.05 -2.59
C VAL A 214 18.14 -4.13 -3.30
N LEU A 215 17.39 -3.04 -3.29
CA LEU A 215 16.15 -2.89 -4.06
C LEU A 215 16.34 -1.83 -5.14
N SER A 216 16.22 -2.20 -6.41
CA SER A 216 16.31 -1.29 -7.56
C SER A 216 15.01 -1.27 -8.35
N ASP A 217 14.45 -0.07 -8.57
CA ASP A 217 13.35 0.16 -9.51
C ASP A 217 13.90 0.59 -10.87
N MET A 218 13.78 -0.29 -11.86
CA MET A 218 14.21 -0.05 -13.23
C MET A 218 13.02 0.31 -14.15
N ARG A 219 11.82 0.54 -13.59
CA ARG A 219 10.63 0.92 -14.37
C ARG A 219 10.71 2.34 -14.90
N HIS A 220 11.43 3.24 -14.22
CA HIS A 220 11.53 4.65 -14.57
C HIS A 220 12.87 5.00 -15.21
N ALA A 221 12.92 6.12 -15.93
CA ALA A 221 14.12 6.64 -16.58
C ALA A 221 15.20 7.18 -15.60
N VAL A 222 15.01 7.00 -14.29
CA VAL A 222 16.00 7.15 -13.24
C VAL A 222 15.81 5.97 -12.30
N GLU A 223 16.85 5.18 -12.07
CA GLU A 223 16.82 4.09 -11.11
C GLU A 223 16.51 4.64 -9.70
N LYS A 224 15.40 4.21 -9.08
CA LYS A 224 15.22 4.38 -7.62
C LYS A 224 15.90 3.19 -6.96
N ARG A 225 16.99 3.42 -6.23
CA ARG A 225 17.76 2.35 -5.58
C ARG A 225 17.93 2.60 -4.09
N GLU A 226 17.55 1.61 -3.30
CA GLU A 226 17.80 1.54 -1.86
C GLU A 226 18.78 0.42 -1.55
N GLU A 227 19.71 0.67 -0.63
CA GLU A 227 20.73 -0.29 -0.21
C GLU A 227 20.68 -0.46 1.31
N LEU A 228 20.36 -1.68 1.74
CA LEU A 228 19.95 -2.04 3.08
C LEU A 228 20.97 -3.02 3.66
N LEU A 229 21.87 -2.50 4.49
CA LEU A 229 22.89 -3.28 5.20
C LEU A 229 23.02 -2.72 6.62
N TYR A 230 22.70 -3.54 7.62
CA TYR A 230 22.68 -3.11 9.01
C TYR A 230 23.52 -4.01 9.92
N GLU A 231 24.21 -3.39 10.88
CA GLU A 231 24.94 -4.06 11.94
C GLU A 231 24.26 -3.83 13.30
N GLY A 232 24.15 -4.89 14.10
CA GLY A 232 23.54 -4.83 15.44
C GLY A 232 22.12 -5.38 15.56
N GLY A 233 21.62 -6.12 14.56
CA GLY A 233 20.43 -6.95 14.67
C GLY A 233 19.16 -6.23 15.16
N VAL A 234 18.40 -6.88 16.05
CA VAL A 234 17.19 -6.31 16.67
C VAL A 234 17.45 -5.04 17.48
N GLU A 235 18.66 -4.86 18.04
CA GLU A 235 19.01 -3.61 18.73
C GLU A 235 19.07 -2.46 17.72
N ALA A 236 19.64 -2.69 16.53
CA ALA A 236 19.61 -1.72 15.43
C ALA A 236 18.19 -1.49 14.90
N PHE A 237 17.32 -2.50 14.89
CA PHE A 237 15.92 -2.35 14.49
C PHE A 237 15.14 -1.47 15.49
N VAL A 238 15.27 -1.71 16.80
CA VAL A 238 14.61 -0.86 17.82
C VAL A 238 15.14 0.58 17.77
N LYS A 239 16.45 0.78 17.55
CA LYS A 239 17.02 2.12 17.27
C LYS A 239 16.48 2.77 15.98
N TYR A 240 16.00 2.00 15.01
CA TYR A 240 15.43 2.54 13.78
C TYR A 240 13.96 2.95 13.97
N LEU A 241 13.20 2.11 14.68
CA LEU A 241 11.80 2.39 15.04
C LEU A 241 11.73 3.59 16.00
N ASP A 242 12.51 3.56 17.09
CA ASP A 242 12.66 4.67 18.04
C ASP A 242 13.93 5.49 17.78
N ARG A 243 14.15 5.88 16.51
CA ARG A 243 15.28 6.71 16.00
C ARG A 243 15.42 8.12 16.59
N ASN A 244 14.70 8.37 17.68
CA ASN A 244 14.71 9.61 18.43
C ASN A 244 15.17 9.41 19.90
N LYS A 245 15.23 8.16 20.43
CA LYS A 245 15.48 7.81 21.86
C LYS A 245 16.41 6.55 21.94
N THR A 246 16.59 5.91 23.11
CA THR A 246 17.81 5.09 23.42
C THR A 246 17.65 3.55 23.52
N LYS A 247 18.43 2.78 24.31
CA LYS A 247 18.87 1.37 24.02
C LYS A 247 18.78 0.33 25.17
N GLY A 248 18.66 -0.98 24.83
CA GLY A 248 18.86 -2.18 25.69
C GLY A 248 18.59 -3.54 25.00
N GLU A 249 19.06 -4.68 25.56
CA GLU A 249 19.06 -6.07 24.96
C GLU A 249 18.78 -7.19 26.05
N ARG A 250 18.85 -8.54 25.89
CA ARG A 250 19.38 -9.40 24.79
C ARG A 250 18.82 -10.84 24.57
N GLU A 251 19.16 -11.82 25.42
CA GLU A 251 19.42 -13.25 25.07
C GLU A 251 19.22 -14.19 26.29
N ARG A 252 19.27 -15.54 26.26
CA ARG A 252 19.58 -16.58 25.23
C ARG A 252 18.70 -17.82 25.52
N ILE A 253 18.16 -18.67 24.61
CA ILE A 253 18.09 -18.79 23.14
C ILE A 253 17.89 -17.45 22.40
N ALA A 254 18.08 -17.43 21.08
CA ALA A 254 17.73 -16.31 20.19
C ALA A 254 16.20 -16.06 20.08
N VAL A 255 15.55 -15.96 21.24
CA VAL A 255 14.62 -14.89 21.57
C VAL A 255 15.47 -13.61 21.67
N GLU A 256 15.85 -13.06 20.52
CA GLU A 256 16.52 -11.78 20.42
C GLU A 256 15.47 -10.70 20.67
N CYS A 257 15.42 -10.25 21.93
CA CYS A 257 14.51 -9.19 22.36
C CYS A 257 15.31 -7.92 22.66
N ALA A 258 15.04 -6.87 21.88
CA ALA A 258 15.41 -5.50 22.24
C ALA A 258 14.14 -4.78 22.70
N LEU A 259 14.22 -4.04 23.80
CA LEU A 259 13.08 -3.36 24.42
C LEU A 259 13.53 -2.05 25.07
N TRP A 260 12.64 -1.06 25.07
CA TRP A 260 12.92 0.29 25.53
C TRP A 260 11.63 1.01 25.95
N TRP A 261 11.70 1.85 26.99
CA TRP A 261 10.62 2.75 27.37
C TRP A 261 10.95 4.18 26.94
N ASN A 262 10.11 4.75 26.08
CA ASN A 262 10.12 6.17 25.75
C ASN A 262 9.12 6.97 26.63
N ASP A 263 9.03 8.27 26.37
CA ASP A 263 8.11 9.21 27.03
C ASP A 263 6.68 9.17 26.47
N GLY A 264 6.42 8.39 25.41
CA GLY A 264 5.10 8.20 24.80
C GLY A 264 4.13 7.36 25.64
N TYR A 265 2.93 7.18 25.11
CA TYR A 265 1.78 6.60 25.84
C TYR A 265 1.19 5.35 25.16
N HIS A 266 1.95 4.73 24.25
CA HIS A 266 1.51 3.61 23.42
C HIS A 266 2.47 2.43 23.53
N GLU A 267 1.95 1.21 23.35
CA GLU A 267 2.71 -0.03 23.27
C GLU A 267 2.95 -0.37 21.80
N ALA A 268 4.22 -0.52 21.40
CA ALA A 268 4.63 -0.90 20.05
C ALA A 268 5.55 -2.13 20.11
N VAL A 269 4.97 -3.34 20.03
CA VAL A 269 5.70 -4.61 20.15
C VAL A 269 5.60 -5.39 18.83
N LEU A 270 6.69 -5.41 18.07
CA LEU A 270 6.80 -6.19 16.84
C LEU A 270 7.24 -7.63 17.16
N CYS A 271 6.60 -8.61 16.54
CA CYS A 271 6.80 -10.03 16.81
C CYS A 271 7.29 -10.75 15.56
N PHE A 272 8.43 -11.44 15.66
CA PHE A 272 8.99 -12.21 14.56
C PHE A 272 9.32 -13.64 14.98
N THR A 273 9.16 -14.59 14.07
CA THR A 273 9.62 -15.97 14.22
C THR A 273 10.32 -16.39 12.94
N ASN A 274 11.58 -16.83 13.01
CA ASN A 274 12.43 -17.14 11.84
C ASN A 274 12.34 -16.06 10.75
N THR A 275 12.58 -14.80 11.13
CA THR A 275 12.54 -13.57 10.31
C THR A 275 11.19 -13.22 9.64
N ILE A 276 10.13 -13.97 9.92
CA ILE A 276 8.77 -13.73 9.44
C ILE A 276 7.96 -13.01 10.53
N ALA A 277 7.24 -11.94 10.15
CA ALA A 277 6.43 -11.13 11.07
C ALA A 277 5.12 -11.83 11.48
N GLN A 278 4.66 -11.60 12.71
CA GLN A 278 3.37 -12.04 13.24
C GLN A 278 2.49 -10.83 13.58
N ARG A 279 1.59 -10.43 12.67
CA ARG A 279 0.63 -9.33 12.87
C ARG A 279 -0.31 -9.57 14.06
N ASP A 280 -0.69 -10.82 14.26
CA ASP A 280 -1.58 -11.29 15.34
C ASP A 280 -0.79 -11.69 16.61
N GLY A 281 0.52 -11.52 16.62
CA GLY A 281 1.43 -11.96 17.68
C GLY A 281 1.40 -13.48 17.87
N GLY A 282 1.18 -13.95 19.10
CA GLY A 282 1.09 -15.38 19.38
C GLY A 282 1.55 -15.79 20.77
N THR A 283 1.96 -17.05 20.89
CA THR A 283 2.45 -17.66 22.14
C THR A 283 3.70 -16.99 22.69
N HIS A 284 4.58 -16.48 21.82
CA HIS A 284 5.76 -15.68 22.19
C HIS A 284 5.37 -14.32 22.78
N LEU A 285 4.50 -13.55 22.12
CA LEU A 285 4.01 -12.27 22.64
C LEU A 285 3.30 -12.41 23.99
N ALA A 286 2.48 -13.45 24.15
CA ALA A 286 1.81 -13.76 25.41
C ALA A 286 2.81 -14.06 26.54
N GLY A 287 3.91 -14.74 26.22
CA GLY A 287 5.01 -14.98 27.16
C GLY A 287 5.76 -13.69 27.53
N PHE A 288 6.17 -12.89 26.54
CA PHE A 288 6.83 -11.60 26.74
C PHE A 288 6.03 -10.68 27.67
N ARG A 289 4.75 -10.43 27.36
CA ARG A 289 3.86 -9.59 28.20
C ARG A 289 3.71 -10.14 29.62
N GLY A 290 3.64 -11.47 29.78
CA GLY A 290 3.54 -12.15 31.07
C GLY A 290 4.80 -12.00 31.94
N ALA A 291 5.98 -12.16 31.37
CA ALA A 291 7.25 -11.97 32.07
C ALA A 291 7.52 -10.50 32.44
N LEU A 292 7.34 -9.59 31.47
CA LEU A 292 7.49 -8.15 31.65
C LEU A 292 6.71 -7.63 32.86
N THR A 293 5.40 -7.92 32.91
CA THR A 293 4.51 -7.46 33.98
C THR A 293 4.96 -7.96 35.36
N ARG A 294 5.44 -9.22 35.45
CA ARG A 294 5.93 -9.81 36.70
C ARG A 294 7.21 -9.13 37.18
N GLN A 295 8.20 -8.93 36.31
CA GLN A 295 9.48 -8.34 36.70
C GLN A 295 9.36 -6.86 37.08
N VAL A 296 8.64 -6.07 36.27
CA VAL A 296 8.42 -4.64 36.55
C VAL A 296 7.67 -4.45 37.88
N THR A 297 6.60 -5.23 38.12
CA THR A 297 5.85 -5.16 39.39
C THR A 297 6.69 -5.64 40.58
N GLY A 298 7.36 -6.79 40.46
CA GLY A 298 8.20 -7.33 41.55
C GLY A 298 9.38 -6.41 41.91
N TYR A 299 9.94 -5.70 40.94
CA TYR A 299 10.95 -4.67 41.21
C TYR A 299 10.35 -3.42 41.86
N ALA A 300 9.15 -2.99 41.45
CA ALA A 300 8.45 -1.85 42.05
C ALA A 300 8.11 -2.07 43.53
N GLU A 301 7.76 -3.31 43.89
CA GLU A 301 7.58 -3.75 45.28
C GLU A 301 8.92 -3.76 46.05
N LYS A 302 9.93 -4.48 45.54
CA LYS A 302 11.28 -4.59 46.15
C LYS A 302 11.95 -3.23 46.40
N SER A 303 11.86 -2.32 45.42
CA SER A 303 12.55 -1.02 45.42
C SER A 303 11.84 0.06 46.26
N GLY A 304 10.63 -0.21 46.75
CA GLY A 304 9.86 0.71 47.59
C GLY A 304 9.26 1.92 46.86
N VAL A 305 9.42 2.04 45.54
CA VAL A 305 8.93 3.18 44.75
C VAL A 305 7.40 3.35 44.88
N MET A 306 6.67 2.24 44.98
CA MET A 306 5.20 2.22 45.14
C MET A 306 4.69 2.86 46.46
N GLN A 307 5.54 3.04 47.46
CA GLN A 307 5.10 3.50 48.80
C GLN A 307 4.52 4.93 48.83
N LYS A 308 4.82 5.76 47.81
CA LYS A 308 4.30 7.13 47.70
C LYS A 308 2.84 7.18 47.24
N GLU A 309 2.49 6.43 46.19
CA GLU A 309 1.19 6.52 45.51
C GLU A 309 0.16 5.48 46.01
N ARG A 310 0.61 4.33 46.54
CA ARG A 310 -0.26 3.20 46.95
C ARG A 310 -1.24 2.71 45.86
N VAL A 311 -0.81 2.74 44.59
CA VAL A 311 -1.57 2.19 43.46
C VAL A 311 -1.10 0.77 43.13
N ALA A 312 -2.02 -0.12 42.77
CA ALA A 312 -1.71 -1.44 42.23
C ALA A 312 -1.45 -1.33 40.72
N LEU A 313 -0.29 -1.85 40.27
CA LEU A 313 0.13 -1.85 38.88
C LEU A 313 -0.62 -2.92 38.08
N THR A 314 -0.97 -2.62 36.83
CA THR A 314 -1.53 -3.56 35.85
C THR A 314 -0.47 -3.91 34.79
N GLY A 315 -0.77 -4.91 33.96
CA GLY A 315 0.10 -5.22 32.82
C GLY A 315 0.17 -4.09 31.79
N ASP A 316 -0.90 -3.31 31.64
CA ASP A 316 -0.96 -2.18 30.71
C ASP A 316 -0.16 -0.98 31.22
N ASP A 317 -0.17 -0.71 32.54
CA ASP A 317 0.73 0.28 33.15
C ASP A 317 2.21 -0.03 32.84
N CYS A 318 2.59 -1.32 32.87
CA CYS A 318 3.96 -1.76 32.56
C CYS A 318 4.36 -1.59 31.09
N ARG A 319 3.39 -1.37 30.18
CA ARG A 319 3.58 -1.29 28.72
C ARG A 319 3.33 0.09 28.13
N GLU A 320 2.89 1.06 28.93
CA GLU A 320 2.75 2.45 28.47
C GLU A 320 4.11 3.01 28.02
N GLY A 321 4.22 3.40 26.74
CA GLY A 321 5.46 3.91 26.14
C GLY A 321 6.54 2.85 25.90
N LEU A 322 6.19 1.55 25.90
CA LEU A 322 7.10 0.46 25.57
C LEU A 322 7.19 0.24 24.06
N THR A 323 8.40 0.33 23.52
CA THR A 323 8.75 -0.18 22.18
C THR A 323 9.59 -1.43 22.33
N ALA A 324 9.28 -2.51 21.60
CA ALA A 324 10.08 -3.73 21.60
C ALA A 324 10.03 -4.47 20.25
N VAL A 325 11.13 -5.16 19.93
CA VAL A 325 11.21 -6.13 18.84
C VAL A 325 11.54 -7.49 19.48
N LEU A 326 10.63 -8.45 19.32
CA LEU A 326 10.72 -9.81 19.84
C LEU A 326 10.94 -10.79 18.69
N SER A 327 12.20 -11.12 18.38
CA SER A 327 12.56 -12.07 17.31
C SER A 327 12.90 -13.44 17.88
N CYS A 328 12.20 -14.50 17.46
CA CYS A 328 12.38 -15.87 17.95
C CYS A 328 12.92 -16.78 16.86
N LYS A 329 14.08 -17.41 17.08
CA LYS A 329 14.64 -18.45 16.19
C LYS A 329 14.26 -19.84 16.73
N VAL A 330 13.34 -20.52 16.03
CA VAL A 330 12.64 -21.74 16.45
C VAL A 330 12.86 -22.85 15.42
N PRO A 331 13.22 -24.09 15.80
CA PRO A 331 13.47 -25.17 14.82
C PRO A 331 12.21 -25.77 14.16
N ASP A 332 11.05 -25.71 14.82
CA ASP A 332 9.75 -26.26 14.35
C ASP A 332 8.57 -25.36 14.80
N PRO A 333 8.48 -24.10 14.32
CA PRO A 333 7.41 -23.18 14.69
C PRO A 333 6.09 -23.51 13.98
N LYS A 334 5.01 -23.50 14.76
CA LYS A 334 3.65 -23.81 14.28
C LYS A 334 2.85 -22.51 14.17
N PHE A 335 2.27 -22.27 13.00
CA PHE A 335 1.46 -21.07 12.71
C PHE A 335 -0.02 -21.44 12.50
N SER A 336 -0.92 -20.45 12.62
CA SER A 336 -2.36 -20.64 12.38
C SER A 336 -2.76 -20.76 10.91
N SER A 337 -1.91 -20.29 9.99
CA SER A 337 -2.23 -20.08 8.57
C SER A 337 -0.96 -20.07 7.71
N GLN A 338 -1.11 -20.23 6.40
CA GLN A 338 -0.02 -20.08 5.41
C GLN A 338 0.58 -18.66 5.41
N THR A 339 -0.22 -17.64 5.77
CA THR A 339 0.23 -16.25 5.95
C THR A 339 1.10 -16.02 7.19
N LYS A 340 1.19 -17.01 8.10
CA LYS A 340 2.08 -17.03 9.28
C LYS A 340 1.84 -15.87 10.29
N ASP A 341 0.68 -15.20 10.23
CA ASP A 341 0.33 -14.04 11.06
C ASP A 341 0.37 -14.30 12.58
N LYS A 342 0.22 -15.55 13.02
CA LYS A 342 0.12 -15.92 14.43
C LYS A 342 0.90 -17.18 14.78
N LEU A 343 1.77 -17.09 15.78
CA LEU A 343 2.50 -18.23 16.33
C LEU A 343 1.63 -18.99 17.36
N VAL A 344 1.47 -20.30 17.18
CA VAL A 344 0.70 -21.19 18.06
C VAL A 344 1.53 -22.28 18.75
N SER A 345 2.84 -22.37 18.48
CA SER A 345 3.79 -23.23 19.22
C SER A 345 3.76 -22.92 20.73
N SER A 346 3.14 -23.81 21.51
CA SER A 346 2.99 -23.66 22.97
C SER A 346 4.33 -23.78 23.71
N GLU A 347 5.23 -24.57 23.15
CA GLU A 347 6.60 -24.82 23.59
C GLU A 347 7.49 -23.56 23.62
N VAL A 348 7.21 -22.56 22.78
CA VAL A 348 7.98 -21.30 22.72
C VAL A 348 7.66 -20.39 23.91
N ARG A 349 6.39 -20.38 24.37
CA ARG A 349 5.92 -19.49 25.44
C ARG A 349 6.75 -19.59 26.73
N PRO A 350 6.97 -20.76 27.36
CA PRO A 350 7.73 -20.83 28.62
C PRO A 350 9.21 -20.42 28.45
N VAL A 351 9.78 -20.61 27.26
CA VAL A 351 11.18 -20.22 26.99
C VAL A 351 11.30 -18.71 26.86
N VAL A 352 10.38 -18.05 26.15
CA VAL A 352 10.27 -16.58 26.12
C VAL A 352 9.99 -16.04 27.52
N GLU A 353 9.06 -16.66 28.28
CA GLU A 353 8.80 -16.24 29.66
C GLU A 353 10.06 -16.30 30.53
N ASN A 354 10.87 -17.36 30.45
CA ASN A 354 12.08 -17.50 31.27
C ASN A 354 13.17 -16.51 30.85
N ILE A 355 13.48 -16.41 29.56
CA ILE A 355 14.52 -15.49 29.04
C ILE A 355 14.21 -14.03 29.41
N ILE A 356 12.96 -13.61 29.22
CA ILE A 356 12.54 -12.24 29.54
C ILE A 356 12.47 -12.02 31.06
N ASN A 357 12.13 -13.03 31.86
CA ASN A 357 12.22 -12.93 33.33
C ASN A 357 13.67 -12.71 33.78
N GLU A 358 14.60 -13.57 33.34
CA GLU A 358 16.01 -13.53 33.74
C GLU A 358 16.69 -12.25 33.26
N GLY A 359 16.58 -11.92 31.97
CA GLY A 359 17.20 -10.74 31.36
C GLY A 359 16.73 -9.42 32.00
N LEU A 360 15.41 -9.26 32.21
CA LEU A 360 14.89 -8.08 32.90
C LEU A 360 15.30 -8.04 34.38
N GLN A 361 15.33 -9.17 35.09
CA GLN A 361 15.75 -9.17 36.48
C GLN A 361 17.22 -8.71 36.61
N TYR A 362 18.13 -9.30 35.84
CA TYR A 362 19.55 -8.90 35.85
C TYR A 362 19.70 -7.42 35.48
N TRP A 363 19.07 -6.98 34.39
CA TRP A 363 19.18 -5.58 33.95
C TRP A 363 18.67 -4.58 34.99
N LEU A 364 17.50 -4.84 35.60
CA LEU A 364 16.91 -3.97 36.63
C LEU A 364 17.73 -3.95 37.93
N GLU A 365 18.37 -5.06 38.30
CA GLU A 365 19.24 -5.15 39.48
C GLU A 365 20.62 -4.50 39.24
N GLU A 366 21.16 -4.56 38.01
CA GLU A 366 22.43 -3.91 37.61
C GLU A 366 22.31 -2.40 37.28
N HIS A 367 21.15 -1.93 36.81
CA HIS A 367 20.90 -0.54 36.40
C HIS A 367 19.89 0.19 37.32
N PRO A 368 20.19 0.35 38.64
CA PRO A 368 19.22 0.81 39.64
C PRO A 368 18.90 2.31 39.62
N ALA A 369 19.45 3.07 38.67
CA ALA A 369 19.03 4.45 38.40
C ALA A 369 17.97 4.46 37.28
N GLU A 370 18.28 3.80 36.17
CA GLU A 370 17.44 3.63 34.99
C GLU A 370 16.17 2.84 35.32
N ALA A 371 16.31 1.75 36.08
CA ALA A 371 15.20 0.96 36.60
C ALA A 371 14.20 1.80 37.43
N LYS A 372 14.69 2.80 38.19
CA LYS A 372 13.83 3.72 38.96
C LYS A 372 13.15 4.76 38.07
N VAL A 373 13.74 5.13 36.94
CA VAL A 373 13.09 6.00 35.94
C VAL A 373 11.95 5.23 35.26
N ILE A 374 12.20 4.00 34.81
CA ILE A 374 11.19 3.13 34.17
C ILE A 374 10.05 2.81 35.15
N VAL A 375 10.35 2.32 36.34
CA VAL A 375 9.33 2.04 37.37
C VAL A 375 8.64 3.33 37.85
N GLY A 376 9.34 4.47 37.85
CA GLY A 376 8.74 5.78 38.07
C GLY A 376 7.66 6.10 37.05
N LYS A 377 7.97 5.98 35.75
CA LYS A 377 7.00 6.14 34.65
C LYS A 377 5.81 5.18 34.80
N VAL A 378 6.05 3.91 35.11
CA VAL A 378 4.98 2.90 35.29
C VAL A 378 4.08 3.23 36.49
N VAL A 379 4.64 3.75 37.58
CA VAL A 379 3.86 4.24 38.74
C VAL A 379 3.11 5.54 38.41
N GLU A 380 3.68 6.44 37.62
CA GLU A 380 2.99 7.65 37.11
C GLU A 380 1.82 7.28 36.18
N ALA A 381 2.00 6.32 35.27
CA ALA A 381 0.94 5.78 34.40
C ALA A 381 -0.20 5.18 35.23
N ALA A 382 0.13 4.32 36.21
CA ALA A 382 -0.85 3.74 37.12
C ALA A 382 -1.59 4.79 37.96
N ALA A 383 -0.88 5.82 38.45
CA ALA A 383 -1.47 6.94 39.18
C ALA A 383 -2.37 7.81 38.29
N ALA A 384 -1.98 8.05 37.04
CA ALA A 384 -2.78 8.77 36.05
C ALA A 384 -4.04 7.98 35.66
N ARG A 385 -3.93 6.66 35.48
CA ARG A 385 -5.06 5.73 35.28
C ARG A 385 -6.02 5.76 36.48
N GLU A 386 -5.50 5.68 37.70
CA GLU A 386 -6.31 5.78 38.92
C GLU A 386 -6.97 7.16 39.08
N ALA A 387 -6.28 8.25 38.75
CA ALA A 387 -6.84 9.60 38.75
C ALA A 387 -7.93 9.75 37.68
N ALA A 388 -7.72 9.21 36.48
CA ALA A 388 -8.71 9.15 35.41
C ALA A 388 -9.94 8.33 35.83
N ARG A 389 -9.75 7.13 36.42
CA ARG A 389 -10.85 6.31 36.97
C ARG A 389 -11.63 7.07 38.05
N LYS A 390 -10.94 7.74 38.98
CA LYS A 390 -11.58 8.55 40.03
C LYS A 390 -12.35 9.73 39.43
N ALA A 391 -11.81 10.42 38.43
CA ALA A 391 -12.49 11.51 37.72
C ALA A 391 -13.73 11.02 36.95
N ARG A 392 -13.61 9.90 36.22
CA ARG A 392 -14.73 9.21 35.55
C ARG A 392 -15.79 8.75 36.56
N GLU A 393 -15.41 8.23 37.72
CA GLU A 393 -16.36 7.89 38.78
C GLU A 393 -17.04 9.11 39.39
N LEU A 394 -16.36 10.26 39.49
CA LEU A 394 -16.92 11.49 40.03
C LEU A 394 -17.96 12.11 39.08
N THR A 395 -17.72 12.08 37.77
CA THR A 395 -18.75 12.44 36.78
C THR A 395 -19.88 11.41 36.72
N ARG A 396 -19.58 10.11 36.78
CA ARG A 396 -20.59 9.02 36.82
C ARG A 396 -21.47 9.07 38.08
N LYS A 397 -20.93 9.47 39.24
CA LYS A 397 -21.68 9.68 40.50
C LYS A 397 -22.54 10.96 40.47
N LYS A 398 -22.10 12.03 39.79
CA LYS A 398 -22.99 13.16 39.47
C LYS A 398 -24.10 12.77 38.48
N GLY A 399 -23.79 11.89 37.52
CA GLY A 399 -24.70 11.47 36.47
C GLY A 399 -25.92 10.66 36.91
N ALA A 400 -25.99 10.14 38.14
CA ALA A 400 -27.10 9.28 38.59
C ALA A 400 -28.50 9.95 38.57
N LEU A 401 -28.56 11.28 38.45
CA LEU A 401 -29.81 12.05 38.22
C LEU A 401 -29.82 12.84 36.89
N ASP A 402 -28.69 12.93 36.18
CA ASP A 402 -28.52 13.76 34.95
C ASP A 402 -28.33 12.94 33.65
N VAL A 403 -28.15 11.61 33.73
CA VAL A 403 -27.94 10.70 32.58
C VAL A 403 -29.26 10.42 31.81
N SER A 404 -29.92 11.50 31.41
CA SER A 404 -30.87 11.55 30.29
C SER A 404 -30.43 12.57 29.22
N SER A 405 -29.44 13.41 29.50
CA SER A 405 -28.87 14.36 28.56
C SER A 405 -27.82 13.69 27.66
N LEU A 406 -28.24 13.27 26.46
CA LEU A 406 -27.33 13.13 25.32
C LEU A 406 -26.59 14.47 25.09
N PRO A 407 -25.33 14.48 24.62
CA PRO A 407 -24.59 15.72 24.42
C PRO A 407 -25.36 16.67 23.50
N GLY A 408 -25.61 17.91 23.93
CA GLY A 408 -26.51 18.84 23.20
C GLY A 408 -26.10 19.19 21.75
N LYS A 409 -24.90 18.80 21.32
CA LYS A 409 -24.46 18.84 19.92
C LYS A 409 -25.00 17.68 19.07
N LEU A 410 -25.11 16.48 19.65
CA LEU A 410 -25.49 15.26 18.96
C LEU A 410 -26.96 15.33 18.55
N ALA A 411 -27.21 15.42 17.24
CA ALA A 411 -28.51 15.11 16.69
C ALA A 411 -28.62 13.59 16.56
N ASP A 412 -29.25 12.92 17.52
CA ASP A 412 -29.40 11.47 17.51
C ASP A 412 -30.39 10.99 16.41
N CYS A 413 -30.46 9.67 16.18
CA CYS A 413 -31.44 9.00 15.31
C CYS A 413 -32.60 8.39 16.12
N GLN A 414 -33.59 7.80 15.44
CA GLN A 414 -34.71 7.09 16.08
C GLN A 414 -34.44 5.59 16.22
N GLU A 415 -33.69 5.01 15.28
CA GLU A 415 -33.26 3.62 15.27
C GLU A 415 -32.28 3.32 16.42
N ARG A 416 -32.43 2.12 17.00
CA ARG A 416 -31.65 1.64 18.15
C ARG A 416 -30.83 0.40 17.86
N ASP A 417 -31.07 -0.27 16.73
CA ASP A 417 -30.21 -1.34 16.23
C ASP A 417 -28.90 -0.76 15.67
N PRO A 418 -27.74 -1.01 16.30
CA PRO A 418 -26.46 -0.48 15.83
C PRO A 418 -26.11 -0.90 14.41
N ALA A 419 -26.59 -2.06 13.93
CA ALA A 419 -26.34 -2.52 12.57
C ALA A 419 -27.06 -1.67 11.49
N ARG A 420 -28.08 -0.90 11.91
CA ARG A 420 -28.91 -0.07 11.03
C ARG A 420 -28.70 1.42 11.26
N SER A 421 -28.24 1.84 12.44
CA SER A 421 -27.93 3.23 12.76
C SER A 421 -26.54 3.68 12.25
N GLU A 422 -26.49 4.90 11.71
CA GLU A 422 -25.29 5.54 11.14
C GLU A 422 -24.94 6.82 11.92
N LEU A 423 -23.66 7.16 12.08
CA LEU A 423 -23.22 8.40 12.72
C LEU A 423 -22.31 9.21 11.80
N PHE A 424 -22.79 10.35 11.32
CA PHE A 424 -21.97 11.32 10.59
C PHE A 424 -21.23 12.24 11.58
N ILE A 425 -19.89 12.20 11.53
CA ILE A 425 -19.01 13.14 12.23
C ILE A 425 -18.70 14.26 11.24
N VAL A 426 -19.12 15.49 11.56
CA VAL A 426 -19.15 16.59 10.59
C VAL A 426 -18.30 17.77 11.05
N GLU A 427 -17.62 18.39 10.10
CA GLU A 427 -16.80 19.58 10.30
C GLU A 427 -17.65 20.84 10.53
N GLY A 428 -17.59 21.39 11.74
CA GLY A 428 -18.23 22.64 12.10
C GLY A 428 -19.75 22.60 12.25
N ASP A 429 -20.28 23.64 12.90
CA ASP A 429 -21.73 23.83 13.10
C ASP A 429 -22.46 24.11 11.77
N SER A 430 -21.77 24.61 10.74
CA SER A 430 -22.37 24.99 9.44
C SER A 430 -22.77 23.76 8.62
N ALA A 431 -21.79 22.92 8.24
CA ALA A 431 -22.07 21.67 7.55
C ALA A 431 -22.86 20.70 8.44
N GLY A 432 -22.61 20.70 9.76
CA GLY A 432 -23.47 19.99 10.72
C GLY A 432 -24.92 20.46 10.72
N GLY A 433 -25.17 21.75 10.49
CA GLY A 433 -26.50 22.34 10.32
C GLY A 433 -27.19 21.90 9.02
N SER A 434 -26.47 21.86 7.90
CA SER A 434 -27.00 21.32 6.63
C SER A 434 -27.26 19.80 6.72
N ALA A 435 -26.32 19.03 7.28
CA ALA A 435 -26.47 17.58 7.48
C ALA A 435 -27.65 17.26 8.41
N LYS A 436 -27.83 18.00 9.51
CA LYS A 436 -28.97 17.83 10.43
C LYS A 436 -30.33 18.08 9.78
N GLN A 437 -30.37 18.92 8.73
CA GLN A 437 -31.58 19.21 7.96
C GLN A 437 -31.82 18.22 6.81
N GLY A 438 -30.76 17.76 6.13
CA GLY A 438 -30.86 16.87 4.97
C GLY A 438 -30.99 15.38 5.29
N ARG A 439 -30.46 14.92 6.43
CA ARG A 439 -30.43 13.50 6.84
C ARG A 439 -31.80 12.84 6.96
N ASP A 440 -31.84 11.51 6.85
CA ASP A 440 -32.94 10.73 7.40
C ASP A 440 -32.77 10.53 8.91
N ARG A 441 -33.55 11.30 9.68
CA ARG A 441 -33.64 11.22 11.14
C ARG A 441 -34.02 9.82 11.68
N ALA A 442 -34.57 8.93 10.85
CA ALA A 442 -34.91 7.58 11.27
C ALA A 442 -33.65 6.83 11.72
N PHE A 443 -32.58 6.82 10.91
CA PHE A 443 -31.40 6.00 11.17
C PHE A 443 -30.06 6.76 11.16
N GLN A 444 -30.00 8.01 10.73
CA GLN A 444 -28.75 8.78 10.63
C GLN A 444 -28.62 9.78 11.77
N ALA A 445 -27.63 9.60 12.65
CA ALA A 445 -27.18 10.57 13.65
C ALA A 445 -26.14 11.55 13.05
N VAL A 446 -26.07 12.77 13.59
CA VAL A 446 -25.12 13.82 13.17
C VAL A 446 -24.45 14.43 14.41
N LEU A 447 -23.12 14.43 14.42
CA LEU A 447 -22.27 15.04 15.46
C LEU A 447 -21.36 16.12 14.83
N PRO A 448 -21.67 17.42 14.99
CA PRO A 448 -20.76 18.50 14.60
C PRO A 448 -19.61 18.65 15.59
N LEU A 449 -18.38 18.71 15.07
CA LEU A 449 -17.16 19.01 15.84
C LEU A 449 -16.72 20.45 15.60
N ARG A 450 -16.23 21.14 16.64
CA ARG A 450 -15.82 22.54 16.55
C ARG A 450 -14.30 22.70 16.52
N GLY A 451 -13.79 23.14 15.37
CA GLY A 451 -12.36 23.39 15.16
C GLY A 451 -11.53 22.10 15.12
N LYS A 452 -10.21 22.26 15.12
CA LYS A 452 -9.27 21.13 15.06
C LYS A 452 -9.26 20.36 16.37
N ILE A 453 -9.44 19.04 16.27
CA ILE A 453 -9.43 18.12 17.41
C ILE A 453 -8.05 18.11 18.06
N LEU A 454 -7.98 17.87 19.36
CA LEU A 454 -6.72 17.62 20.05
C LEU A 454 -6.01 16.39 19.43
N ASN A 455 -4.82 16.62 18.89
CA ASN A 455 -3.94 15.55 18.42
C ASN A 455 -3.56 14.63 19.60
N VAL A 456 -4.02 13.37 19.56
CA VAL A 456 -3.82 12.41 20.66
C VAL A 456 -2.44 11.76 20.67
N GLU A 457 -1.73 11.73 19.55
CA GLU A 457 -0.33 11.24 19.46
C GLU A 457 0.59 12.01 20.43
N ARG A 458 0.27 13.30 20.66
CA ARG A 458 1.05 14.25 21.47
C ARG A 458 0.38 14.56 22.82
N ALA A 459 -0.69 13.86 23.20
CA ALA A 459 -1.50 14.21 24.36
C ALA A 459 -1.65 13.06 25.35
N ARG A 460 -1.29 13.33 26.60
CA ARG A 460 -1.54 12.44 27.74
C ARG A 460 -3.03 12.10 27.88
N MET A 461 -3.30 10.92 28.43
CA MET A 461 -4.64 10.36 28.65
C MET A 461 -5.60 11.33 29.38
N ASP A 462 -5.11 12.07 30.38
CA ASP A 462 -5.87 13.07 31.14
C ASP A 462 -6.25 14.30 30.29
N LYS A 463 -5.31 14.80 29.50
CA LYS A 463 -5.51 15.91 28.54
C LYS A 463 -6.46 15.51 27.41
N MET A 464 -6.41 14.25 26.98
CA MET A 464 -7.36 13.68 26.02
C MET A 464 -8.77 13.60 26.61
N LEU A 465 -8.92 13.06 27.83
CA LEU A 465 -10.20 12.89 28.52
C LEU A 465 -10.86 14.21 28.93
N SER A 466 -10.08 15.29 29.12
CA SER A 466 -10.58 16.63 29.39
C SER A 466 -10.93 17.44 28.14
N SER A 467 -10.65 16.92 26.94
CA SER A 467 -11.07 17.53 25.66
C SER A 467 -12.57 17.34 25.43
N GLN A 468 -13.33 18.45 25.34
CA GLN A 468 -14.79 18.42 25.20
C GLN A 468 -15.25 17.68 23.93
N GLU A 469 -14.57 17.86 22.80
CA GLU A 469 -14.92 17.21 21.54
C GLU A 469 -14.70 15.68 21.62
N ILE A 470 -13.60 15.25 22.24
CA ILE A 470 -13.28 13.81 22.42
C ILE A 470 -14.23 13.16 23.42
N GLY A 471 -14.50 13.81 24.56
CA GLY A 471 -15.51 13.35 25.52
C GLY A 471 -16.91 13.25 24.92
N THR A 472 -17.27 14.20 24.03
CA THR A 472 -18.53 14.15 23.27
C THR A 472 -18.56 12.96 22.31
N LEU A 473 -17.48 12.70 21.57
CA LEU A 473 -17.36 11.59 20.63
C LEU A 473 -17.45 10.23 21.34
N ILE A 474 -16.73 10.01 22.44
CA ILE A 474 -16.81 8.78 23.25
C ILE A 474 -18.24 8.57 23.77
N THR A 475 -18.89 9.64 24.24
CA THR A 475 -20.28 9.59 24.75
C THR A 475 -21.29 9.28 23.64
N ALA A 476 -21.06 9.79 22.42
CA ALA A 476 -21.88 9.48 21.26
C ALA A 476 -21.75 8.00 20.86
N LEU A 477 -20.52 7.48 20.77
CA LEU A 477 -20.23 6.11 20.34
C LEU A 477 -20.69 5.04 21.34
N GLY A 478 -20.66 5.34 22.65
CA GLY A 478 -21.12 4.44 23.72
C GLY A 478 -20.14 3.33 24.13
N THR A 479 -19.02 3.18 23.42
CA THR A 479 -18.03 2.11 23.62
C THR A 479 -17.21 2.23 24.91
N GLY A 480 -17.05 3.43 25.46
CA GLY A 480 -15.97 3.73 26.42
C GLY A 480 -14.62 3.93 25.72
N ILE A 481 -13.52 4.01 26.49
CA ILE A 481 -12.16 4.23 25.98
C ILE A 481 -11.10 3.57 26.90
N SER A 482 -9.99 3.11 26.30
CA SER A 482 -8.89 2.39 26.96
C SER A 482 -9.42 1.15 27.73
N GLU A 483 -9.13 0.98 29.03
CA GLU A 483 -9.61 -0.17 29.82
C GLU A 483 -11.15 -0.33 29.86
N GLU A 484 -11.92 0.75 29.66
CA GLU A 484 -13.39 0.69 29.59
C GLU A 484 -13.92 0.51 28.16
N PHE A 485 -13.05 0.44 27.15
CA PHE A 485 -13.43 0.25 25.75
C PHE A 485 -13.98 -1.15 25.52
N ASN A 486 -15.26 -1.21 25.12
CA ASN A 486 -15.91 -2.42 24.67
C ASN A 486 -16.57 -2.13 23.30
N PRO A 487 -16.08 -2.73 22.20
CA PRO A 487 -16.61 -2.49 20.86
C PRO A 487 -18.00 -3.13 20.63
N ASP A 488 -18.45 -4.05 21.49
CA ASP A 488 -19.79 -4.65 21.42
C ASP A 488 -20.88 -3.72 21.99
N LYS A 489 -20.50 -2.61 22.62
CA LYS A 489 -21.39 -1.50 23.04
C LYS A 489 -21.49 -0.37 22.02
N LEU A 490 -20.89 -0.53 20.85
CA LEU A 490 -20.90 0.48 19.79
C LEU A 490 -22.34 0.78 19.35
N ARG A 491 -22.73 2.06 19.37
CA ARG A 491 -24.10 2.49 19.04
C ARG A 491 -24.41 2.59 17.54
N TYR A 492 -23.40 2.60 16.69
CA TYR A 492 -23.52 2.79 15.24
C TYR A 492 -22.45 1.95 14.52
N HIS A 493 -22.85 0.96 13.73
CA HIS A 493 -21.92 0.11 12.95
C HIS A 493 -21.41 0.78 11.67
N LYS A 494 -21.86 2.01 11.38
CA LYS A 494 -21.24 2.90 10.38
C LYS A 494 -21.00 4.28 10.98
N ILE A 495 -19.73 4.58 11.24
CA ILE A 495 -19.26 5.91 11.64
C ILE A 495 -18.65 6.54 10.39
N ILE A 496 -19.24 7.64 9.92
CA ILE A 496 -18.88 8.28 8.65
C ILE A 496 -18.23 9.63 8.95
N ILE A 497 -16.94 9.75 8.65
CA ILE A 497 -16.20 11.01 8.69
C ILE A 497 -16.58 11.83 7.46
N MET A 498 -17.15 13.02 7.66
CA MET A 498 -17.60 13.93 6.61
C MET A 498 -17.01 15.33 6.84
N THR A 499 -15.81 15.53 6.29
CA THR A 499 -15.01 16.77 6.34
C THR A 499 -15.03 17.50 5.00
N ASP A 500 -14.62 18.76 4.99
CA ASP A 500 -14.52 19.57 3.77
C ASP A 500 -13.38 19.09 2.85
N ALA A 501 -13.46 19.47 1.57
CA ALA A 501 -12.56 19.03 0.49
C ALA A 501 -11.33 19.96 0.37
N ASP A 502 -10.77 20.36 1.52
CA ASP A 502 -9.67 21.30 1.61
C ASP A 502 -8.56 20.84 2.59
N VAL A 503 -7.62 21.74 2.88
CA VAL A 503 -6.47 21.48 3.76
C VAL A 503 -6.83 21.32 5.23
N ASP A 504 -7.90 21.95 5.70
CA ASP A 504 -8.32 21.92 7.10
C ASP A 504 -9.24 20.73 7.36
N GLY A 505 -10.14 20.40 6.43
CA GLY A 505 -10.91 19.17 6.47
C GLY A 505 -10.03 17.93 6.35
N SER A 506 -9.01 17.96 5.49
CA SER A 506 -8.00 16.89 5.42
C SER A 506 -7.20 16.75 6.72
N HIS A 507 -6.89 17.85 7.41
CA HIS A 507 -6.23 17.83 8.73
C HIS A 507 -7.16 17.25 9.81
N ILE A 508 -8.44 17.63 9.85
CA ILE A 508 -9.41 17.07 10.80
C ILE A 508 -9.66 15.58 10.53
N ARG A 509 -9.70 15.16 9.25
CA ARG A 509 -9.75 13.74 8.85
C ARG A 509 -8.55 12.96 9.40
N THR A 510 -7.33 13.46 9.24
CA THR A 510 -6.12 12.82 9.80
C THR A 510 -6.16 12.76 11.33
N LEU A 511 -6.61 13.82 12.02
CA LEU A 511 -6.79 13.82 13.49
C LEU A 511 -7.81 12.77 13.96
N LEU A 512 -8.93 12.62 13.25
CA LEU A 512 -9.94 11.59 13.53
C LEU A 512 -9.39 10.17 13.30
N LEU A 513 -8.70 9.95 12.18
CA LEU A 513 -8.07 8.67 11.88
C LEU A 513 -7.02 8.29 12.95
N THR A 514 -6.20 9.25 13.37
CA THR A 514 -5.24 9.08 14.48
C THR A 514 -5.96 8.68 15.77
N PHE A 515 -7.06 9.35 16.11
CA PHE A 515 -7.87 9.04 17.30
C PHE A 515 -8.44 7.61 17.26
N PHE A 516 -9.11 7.22 16.17
CA PHE A 516 -9.67 5.88 16.05
C PHE A 516 -8.57 4.80 16.04
N TYR A 517 -7.46 5.03 15.33
CA TYR A 517 -6.34 4.10 15.26
C TYR A 517 -5.62 3.88 16.60
N ARG A 518 -5.40 4.95 17.37
CA ARG A 518 -4.71 4.90 18.68
C ARG A 518 -5.60 4.46 19.84
N GLN A 519 -6.90 4.78 19.82
CA GLN A 519 -7.77 4.63 21.00
C GLN A 519 -8.91 3.62 20.84
N MET A 520 -9.25 3.25 19.60
CA MET A 520 -10.45 2.46 19.28
C MET A 520 -10.25 1.52 18.08
N ARG A 521 -9.03 0.98 17.88
CA ARG A 521 -8.65 0.27 16.65
C ARG A 521 -9.64 -0.81 16.21
N ALA A 522 -10.21 -1.57 17.16
CA ALA A 522 -11.23 -2.60 16.89
C ALA A 522 -12.52 -2.08 16.20
N ILE A 523 -12.77 -0.77 16.15
CA ILE A 523 -13.82 -0.17 15.30
C ILE A 523 -13.41 -0.21 13.82
N ILE A 524 -12.13 0.05 13.53
CA ILE A 524 -11.53 -0.06 12.19
C ILE A 524 -11.41 -1.53 11.80
N ASP A 525 -10.90 -2.39 12.69
CA ASP A 525 -10.69 -3.82 12.43
C ASP A 525 -12.02 -4.58 12.17
N ARG A 526 -13.14 -4.07 12.72
CA ARG A 526 -14.51 -4.56 12.44
C ARG A 526 -15.17 -3.90 11.22
N GLY A 527 -14.47 -3.01 10.53
CA GLY A 527 -14.96 -2.32 9.34
C GLY A 527 -16.07 -1.29 9.60
N HIS A 528 -16.17 -0.73 10.82
CA HIS A 528 -17.23 0.22 11.19
C HIS A 528 -16.90 1.69 10.89
N LEU A 529 -15.66 2.02 10.51
CA LEU A 529 -15.21 3.38 10.20
C LEU A 529 -15.17 3.63 8.69
N PHE A 530 -15.76 4.74 8.26
CA PHE A 530 -15.92 5.15 6.87
C PHE A 530 -15.57 6.64 6.68
N ILE A 531 -15.23 7.00 5.45
CA ILE A 531 -15.01 8.40 5.00
C ILE A 531 -16.01 8.69 3.88
N ALA A 532 -16.72 9.81 3.96
CA ALA A 532 -17.64 10.27 2.93
C ALA A 532 -16.91 10.75 1.67
N GLN A 533 -17.54 10.60 0.50
CA GLN A 533 -17.04 11.12 -0.76
C GLN A 533 -18.04 12.13 -1.35
N PRO A 534 -18.07 13.38 -0.84
CA PRO A 534 -18.87 14.46 -1.43
C PRO A 534 -18.32 14.84 -2.82
N PRO A 535 -19.16 15.40 -3.72
CA PRO A 535 -18.73 15.72 -5.07
C PRO A 535 -17.86 16.97 -5.13
N LEU A 536 -16.71 16.88 -5.80
CA LEU A 536 -15.81 18.01 -6.01
C LEU A 536 -16.39 19.08 -6.94
N TYR A 537 -17.23 18.69 -7.90
CA TYR A 537 -17.75 19.57 -8.94
C TYR A 537 -19.28 19.48 -9.08
N LYS A 538 -19.91 20.64 -9.32
CA LYS A 538 -21.23 20.77 -9.93
C LYS A 538 -21.06 21.36 -11.33
N VAL A 539 -21.59 20.68 -12.33
CA VAL A 539 -21.69 21.18 -13.71
C VAL A 539 -23.13 21.53 -14.04
N ALA A 540 -23.34 22.63 -14.75
CA ALA A 540 -24.65 23.04 -15.24
C ALA A 540 -24.59 23.49 -16.71
N ARG A 541 -25.50 22.93 -17.52
CA ARG A 541 -25.70 23.29 -18.94
C ARG A 541 -27.19 23.54 -19.18
N GLY A 542 -27.56 24.81 -19.34
CA GLY A 542 -28.95 25.23 -19.57
C GLY A 542 -29.84 24.99 -18.35
N LYS A 543 -30.63 23.92 -18.38
CA LYS A 543 -31.49 23.46 -17.26
C LYS A 543 -31.06 22.13 -16.64
N SER A 544 -30.02 21.49 -17.18
CA SER A 544 -29.47 20.26 -16.63
C SER A 544 -28.34 20.62 -15.66
N GLU A 545 -28.39 20.04 -14.47
CA GLU A 545 -27.35 20.10 -13.46
C GLU A 545 -26.89 18.67 -13.14
N GLN A 546 -25.59 18.47 -12.91
CA GLN A 546 -25.02 17.18 -12.54
C GLN A 546 -23.87 17.38 -11.54
N TYR A 547 -23.73 16.44 -10.61
CA TYR A 547 -22.62 16.39 -9.66
C TYR A 547 -21.58 15.39 -10.12
N LEU A 548 -20.30 15.75 -10.06
CA LEU A 548 -19.17 14.95 -10.49
C LEU A 548 -18.19 14.83 -9.33
N LYS A 549 -17.75 13.59 -9.05
CA LYS A 549 -17.02 13.25 -7.82
C LYS A 549 -15.57 13.75 -7.81
N ASP A 550 -14.87 13.61 -8.92
CA ASP A 550 -13.42 13.82 -9.08
C ASP A 550 -13.10 14.43 -10.46
N GLU A 551 -11.82 14.76 -10.70
CA GLU A 551 -11.37 15.29 -12.01
C GLU A 551 -11.59 14.28 -13.14
N ARG A 552 -11.53 12.96 -12.86
CA ARG A 552 -11.81 11.92 -13.86
C ARG A 552 -13.26 12.00 -14.36
N ALA A 553 -14.23 12.12 -13.46
CA ALA A 553 -15.63 12.31 -13.81
C ALA A 553 -15.88 13.65 -14.54
N LEU A 554 -15.08 14.69 -14.24
CA LEU A 554 -15.08 15.94 -15.02
C LEU A 554 -14.54 15.72 -16.44
N GLU A 555 -13.41 15.04 -16.60
CA GLU A 555 -12.89 14.66 -17.92
C GLU A 555 -13.90 13.81 -18.71
N ASP A 556 -14.49 12.77 -18.11
CA ASP A 556 -15.50 11.90 -18.74
C ASP A 556 -16.70 12.71 -19.27
N TYR A 557 -17.20 13.67 -18.46
CA TYR A 557 -18.29 14.58 -18.83
C TYR A 557 -17.89 15.54 -19.97
N LEU A 558 -16.66 16.05 -19.94
CA LEU A 558 -16.13 16.96 -20.95
C LEU A 558 -15.85 16.25 -22.28
N ILE A 559 -15.36 15.01 -22.24
CA ILE A 559 -15.19 14.14 -23.41
C ILE A 559 -16.56 13.89 -24.05
N ALA A 560 -17.54 13.40 -23.26
CA ALA A 560 -18.89 13.15 -23.76
C ALA A 560 -19.53 14.41 -24.40
N SER A 561 -19.35 15.57 -23.77
CA SER A 561 -19.82 16.87 -24.28
C SER A 561 -19.09 17.37 -25.53
N GLY A 562 -17.78 17.12 -25.62
CA GLY A 562 -16.93 17.57 -26.73
C GLY A 562 -17.16 16.77 -28.01
N LEU A 563 -17.53 15.49 -27.86
CA LEU A 563 -17.83 14.56 -28.95
C LEU A 563 -19.18 14.82 -29.65
N GLU A 564 -20.11 15.56 -29.02
CA GLU A 564 -21.38 15.96 -29.65
C GLU A 564 -21.11 16.73 -30.97
N ASP A 565 -21.64 16.26 -32.10
CA ASP A 565 -21.44 16.83 -33.45
C ASP A 565 -19.97 16.88 -33.95
N ALA A 566 -19.07 16.06 -33.39
CA ALA A 566 -17.65 16.01 -33.75
C ALA A 566 -17.29 14.86 -34.71
N VAL A 567 -16.46 15.14 -35.71
CA VAL A 567 -15.93 14.18 -36.68
C VAL A 567 -14.43 14.42 -36.87
N LEU A 568 -13.60 13.40 -36.67
CA LEU A 568 -12.17 13.44 -36.95
C LEU A 568 -11.90 12.86 -38.34
N ARG A 569 -11.50 13.70 -39.29
CA ARG A 569 -11.04 13.27 -40.62
C ARG A 569 -9.53 13.03 -40.61
N LEU A 570 -9.12 11.79 -40.87
CA LEU A 570 -7.73 11.37 -40.94
C LEU A 570 -7.11 11.76 -42.28
N PHE A 571 -5.77 11.76 -42.36
CA PHE A 571 -5.07 12.03 -43.62
C PHE A 571 -5.37 11.00 -44.74
N SER A 572 -5.80 9.79 -44.39
CA SER A 572 -6.30 8.77 -45.33
C SER A 572 -7.60 9.18 -46.05
N GLY A 573 -8.29 10.23 -45.59
CA GLY A 573 -9.65 10.58 -46.02
C GLY A 573 -10.76 9.84 -45.26
N GLU A 574 -10.38 8.96 -44.33
CA GLU A 574 -11.26 8.26 -43.40
C GLU A 574 -11.84 9.21 -42.35
N GLU A 575 -13.09 8.98 -41.91
CA GLU A 575 -13.76 9.79 -40.90
C GLU A 575 -14.17 8.94 -39.70
N ARG A 576 -13.80 9.39 -38.50
CA ARG A 576 -14.10 8.74 -37.21
C ARG A 576 -15.02 9.65 -36.40
N ALA A 577 -16.14 9.10 -35.93
CA ALA A 577 -17.18 9.83 -35.20
C ALA A 577 -17.87 8.90 -34.18
N GLY A 578 -18.58 9.47 -33.21
CA GLY A 578 -19.28 8.67 -32.19
C GLY A 578 -18.33 7.82 -31.35
N GLU A 579 -18.61 6.53 -31.21
CA GLU A 579 -17.84 5.61 -30.36
C GLU A 579 -16.40 5.40 -30.86
N ASP A 580 -16.20 5.30 -32.17
CA ASP A 580 -14.87 5.25 -32.80
C ASP A 580 -14.00 6.45 -32.41
N LEU A 581 -14.59 7.64 -32.33
CA LEU A 581 -13.88 8.85 -31.90
C LEU A 581 -13.70 8.89 -30.38
N ARG A 582 -14.67 8.39 -29.60
CA ARG A 582 -14.52 8.21 -28.15
C ARG A 582 -13.30 7.35 -27.82
N GLN A 583 -13.13 6.21 -28.48
CA GLN A 583 -12.01 5.30 -28.25
C GLN A 583 -10.65 5.97 -28.51
N LEU A 584 -10.55 6.78 -29.57
CA LEU A 584 -9.33 7.57 -29.85
C LEU A 584 -9.08 8.68 -28.81
N VAL A 585 -10.13 9.31 -28.27
CA VAL A 585 -9.99 10.31 -27.19
C VAL A 585 -9.62 9.66 -25.85
N GLU A 586 -10.12 8.46 -25.56
CA GLU A 586 -9.74 7.70 -24.36
C GLU A 586 -8.29 7.19 -24.44
N GLN A 587 -7.86 6.67 -25.60
CA GLN A 587 -6.44 6.36 -25.83
C GLN A 587 -5.56 7.62 -25.69
N ALA A 588 -6.03 8.75 -26.21
CA ALA A 588 -5.34 10.03 -26.06
C ALA A 588 -5.25 10.50 -24.60
N ARG A 589 -6.26 10.23 -23.76
CA ARG A 589 -6.21 10.47 -22.31
C ARG A 589 -5.11 9.65 -21.64
N VAL A 590 -5.04 8.34 -21.92
CA VAL A 590 -4.00 7.46 -21.38
C VAL A 590 -2.60 7.97 -21.75
N ILE A 591 -2.38 8.29 -23.03
CA ILE A 591 -1.11 8.83 -23.53
C ILE A 591 -0.76 10.17 -22.88
N ARG A 592 -1.71 11.11 -22.78
CA ARG A 592 -1.52 12.39 -22.09
C ARG A 592 -1.09 12.19 -20.64
N ASN A 593 -1.66 11.23 -19.94
CA ASN A 593 -1.37 10.99 -18.52
C ASN A 593 0.03 10.37 -18.32
N VAL A 594 0.44 9.43 -19.18
CA VAL A 594 1.83 8.91 -19.19
C VAL A 594 2.82 10.05 -19.51
N LEU A 595 2.56 10.83 -20.56
CA LEU A 595 3.39 11.98 -20.93
C LEU A 595 3.47 13.03 -19.80
N ALA A 596 2.38 13.26 -19.05
CA ALA A 596 2.37 14.14 -17.89
C ALA A 596 3.30 13.64 -16.77
N GLY A 597 3.26 12.34 -16.46
CA GLY A 597 4.11 11.70 -15.44
C GLY A 597 5.61 11.72 -15.73
N LEU A 598 6.03 11.85 -17.00
CA LEU A 598 7.45 11.88 -17.37
C LEU A 598 8.24 12.97 -16.64
N HIS A 599 9.45 12.60 -16.19
CA HIS A 599 10.39 13.49 -15.53
C HIS A 599 10.66 14.76 -16.36
N SER A 600 10.68 15.92 -15.71
CA SER A 600 10.71 17.25 -16.33
C SER A 600 11.92 17.55 -17.25
N ARG A 601 12.94 16.68 -17.26
CA ARG A 601 14.06 16.73 -18.21
C ARG A 601 13.68 16.37 -19.66
N TYR A 602 12.55 15.69 -19.86
CA TYR A 602 12.09 15.26 -21.17
C TYR A 602 11.06 16.23 -21.76
N ASN A 603 11.29 16.67 -23.01
CA ASN A 603 10.31 17.46 -23.74
C ASN A 603 9.15 16.53 -24.17
N ARG A 604 8.00 16.69 -23.51
CA ARG A 604 6.80 15.85 -23.71
C ARG A 604 6.28 15.84 -25.15
N GLN A 605 6.41 16.94 -25.89
CA GLN A 605 6.03 16.99 -27.31
C GLN A 605 6.96 16.11 -28.16
N VAL A 606 8.27 16.13 -27.87
CA VAL A 606 9.25 15.28 -28.55
C VAL A 606 9.00 13.79 -28.26
N VAL A 607 8.62 13.45 -27.02
CA VAL A 607 8.23 12.07 -26.66
C VAL A 607 6.92 11.65 -27.35
N GLU A 608 5.90 12.52 -27.41
CA GLU A 608 4.66 12.25 -28.15
C GLU A 608 4.94 11.95 -29.63
N GLN A 609 5.77 12.76 -30.29
CA GLN A 609 6.11 12.54 -31.70
C GLN A 609 7.01 11.32 -31.92
N ALA A 610 7.78 10.89 -30.91
CA ALA A 610 8.50 9.61 -30.92
C ALA A 610 7.58 8.39 -30.71
N ALA A 611 6.54 8.50 -29.88
CA ALA A 611 5.50 7.48 -29.75
C ALA A 611 4.74 7.29 -31.08
N ILE A 612 4.39 8.38 -31.76
CA ILE A 612 3.77 8.32 -33.11
C ILE A 612 4.75 7.77 -34.17
N ALA A 613 6.06 7.84 -33.94
CA ALA A 613 7.05 7.21 -34.81
C ALA A 613 7.28 5.71 -34.51
N GLY A 614 6.80 5.18 -33.37
CA GLY A 614 7.04 3.79 -32.95
C GLY A 614 8.52 3.49 -32.71
N VAL A 615 9.18 4.35 -31.94
CA VAL A 615 10.60 4.20 -31.57
C VAL A 615 10.85 4.23 -30.07
N LEU A 616 9.82 4.03 -29.24
CA LEU A 616 9.92 4.02 -27.78
C LEU A 616 10.17 2.59 -27.25
N THR A 617 10.95 1.83 -28.01
CA THR A 617 11.35 0.44 -27.73
C THR A 617 12.88 0.31 -27.68
N PRO A 618 13.46 -0.50 -26.78
CA PRO A 618 14.89 -0.84 -26.78
C PRO A 618 15.39 -1.46 -28.08
N ASP A 619 14.52 -2.09 -28.88
CA ASP A 619 14.93 -2.74 -30.13
C ASP A 619 15.46 -1.75 -31.18
N ILE A 620 15.16 -0.46 -31.03
CA ILE A 620 15.61 0.60 -31.96
C ILE A 620 17.14 0.73 -32.01
N PHE A 621 17.85 0.37 -30.94
CA PHE A 621 19.32 0.33 -30.91
C PHE A 621 19.89 -0.78 -31.80
N SER A 622 19.12 -1.84 -32.10
CA SER A 622 19.55 -2.92 -32.99
C SER A 622 19.49 -2.57 -34.48
N ASP A 623 18.75 -1.53 -34.88
CA ASP A 623 18.75 -0.97 -36.24
C ASP A 623 19.05 0.55 -36.26
N PRO A 624 20.35 0.93 -36.25
CA PRO A 624 20.77 2.31 -36.39
C PRO A 624 20.32 3.00 -37.69
N ARG A 625 19.93 2.26 -38.75
CA ARG A 625 19.42 2.86 -40.00
C ARG A 625 17.97 3.31 -39.81
N ASN A 626 17.12 2.44 -39.26
CA ASN A 626 15.75 2.79 -38.91
C ASN A 626 15.74 3.95 -37.90
N ALA A 627 16.57 3.88 -36.86
CA ALA A 627 16.72 4.96 -35.88
C ALA A 627 17.13 6.31 -36.52
N THR A 628 18.08 6.30 -37.47
CA THR A 628 18.53 7.51 -38.18
C THR A 628 17.42 8.12 -39.06
N GLU A 629 16.60 7.31 -39.75
CA GLU A 629 15.48 7.83 -40.55
C GLU A 629 14.29 8.26 -39.67
N ALA A 630 14.04 7.58 -38.56
CA ALA A 630 13.04 7.98 -37.58
C ALA A 630 13.39 9.33 -36.93
N ALA A 631 14.67 9.60 -36.61
CA ALA A 631 15.12 10.91 -36.13
C ALA A 631 14.79 12.04 -37.14
N LYS A 632 15.03 11.81 -38.44
CA LYS A 632 14.66 12.75 -39.51
C LYS A 632 13.14 12.87 -39.70
N TYR A 633 12.37 11.82 -39.40
CA TYR A 633 10.92 11.86 -39.45
C TYR A 633 10.33 12.67 -38.30
N ILE A 634 10.73 12.39 -37.05
CA ILE A 634 10.30 13.11 -35.85
C ILE A 634 10.64 14.60 -35.95
N ALA A 635 11.85 14.95 -36.40
CA ALA A 635 12.24 16.36 -36.62
C ALA A 635 11.28 17.11 -37.58
N ARG A 636 10.88 16.47 -38.69
CA ARG A 636 9.88 17.04 -39.63
C ARG A 636 8.48 17.17 -39.01
N ARG A 637 8.11 16.33 -38.04
CA ARG A 637 6.85 16.46 -37.28
C ARG A 637 6.90 17.63 -36.30
N LEU A 638 8.04 17.83 -35.63
CA LEU A 638 8.28 18.96 -34.74
C LEU A 638 8.27 20.31 -35.49
N ASP A 639 8.80 20.35 -36.72
CA ASP A 639 8.67 21.52 -37.62
C ASP A 639 7.22 21.76 -38.09
N ALA A 640 6.41 20.70 -38.23
CA ALA A 640 4.99 20.83 -38.56
C ALA A 640 4.13 21.30 -37.36
N LEU A 641 4.58 21.05 -36.13
CA LEU A 641 4.01 21.60 -34.88
C LEU A 641 4.44 23.05 -34.61
N SER A 642 5.60 23.46 -35.11
CA SER A 642 6.20 24.77 -34.81
C SER A 642 5.63 25.89 -35.67
N GLU A 643 5.47 27.08 -35.08
CA GLU A 643 5.26 28.32 -35.84
C GLU A 643 6.36 28.51 -36.89
N GLU A 644 6.04 29.20 -37.99
CA GLU A 644 6.97 29.40 -39.11
C GLU A 644 8.29 30.08 -38.69
N THR A 645 8.27 30.91 -37.63
CA THR A 645 9.48 31.58 -37.10
C THR A 645 10.29 30.72 -36.11
N GLU A 646 9.80 29.52 -35.76
CA GLU A 646 10.38 28.64 -34.73
C GLU A 646 10.71 27.22 -35.25
N ARG A 647 10.64 27.03 -36.57
CA ARG A 647 11.10 25.83 -37.29
C ARG A 647 12.63 25.74 -37.36
N GLY A 648 13.11 24.60 -37.82
CA GLY A 648 14.53 24.27 -37.96
C GLY A 648 14.96 23.12 -37.06
N TRP A 649 14.03 22.23 -36.67
CA TRP A 649 14.36 21.02 -35.93
C TRP A 649 15.24 20.07 -36.76
N GLN A 650 16.35 19.65 -36.16
CA GLN A 650 17.24 18.63 -36.67
C GLN A 650 17.25 17.46 -35.70
N GLY A 651 17.18 16.23 -36.22
CA GLY A 651 17.19 15.00 -35.42
C GLY A 651 18.35 14.11 -35.84
N GLU A 652 19.15 13.71 -34.88
CA GLU A 652 20.19 12.67 -35.00
C GLU A 652 19.90 11.50 -34.05
N PHE A 653 20.47 10.34 -34.36
CA PHE A 653 20.51 9.19 -33.45
C PHE A 653 21.95 8.76 -33.26
N LYS A 654 22.33 8.44 -32.02
CA LYS A 654 23.67 7.95 -31.65
C LYS A 654 23.52 6.83 -30.65
N ASP A 655 24.21 5.73 -30.92
CA ASP A 655 24.20 4.51 -30.10
C ASP A 655 24.62 4.73 -28.63
N ALA A 656 25.32 5.83 -28.31
CA ALA A 656 25.68 6.20 -26.93
C ALA A 656 24.75 7.23 -26.27
N GLU A 657 24.02 8.05 -27.04
CA GLU A 657 23.20 9.17 -26.53
C GLU A 657 21.68 8.95 -26.69
N GLY A 658 21.27 7.99 -27.53
CA GLY A 658 19.88 7.80 -27.96
C GLY A 658 19.50 8.75 -29.10
N PHE A 659 18.25 9.21 -29.12
CA PHE A 659 17.80 10.26 -30.04
C PHE A 659 18.13 11.65 -29.51
N ARG A 660 18.59 12.54 -30.38
CA ARG A 660 18.91 13.92 -30.02
C ARG A 660 18.31 14.88 -31.06
N PHE A 661 17.47 15.78 -30.58
CA PHE A 661 16.76 16.78 -31.37
C PHE A 661 17.21 18.18 -30.97
N GLU A 662 17.47 19.05 -31.94
CA GLU A 662 17.85 20.44 -31.67
C GLU A 662 17.26 21.43 -32.67
N ARG A 663 17.01 22.66 -32.21
CA ARG A 663 16.69 23.84 -33.05
C ARG A 663 17.29 25.11 -32.44
N THR A 664 17.26 26.22 -33.18
CA THR A 664 17.66 27.54 -32.66
C THR A 664 16.55 28.56 -32.87
N VAL A 665 15.88 28.97 -31.79
CA VAL A 665 14.77 29.93 -31.82
C VAL A 665 15.24 31.26 -31.23
N ARG A 666 15.13 32.34 -32.01
CA ARG A 666 15.48 33.72 -31.59
C ARG A 666 16.90 33.85 -30.97
N GLY A 667 17.84 32.98 -31.40
CA GLY A 667 19.22 32.93 -30.91
C GLY A 667 19.47 31.98 -29.73
N VAL A 668 18.42 31.41 -29.13
CA VAL A 668 18.53 30.38 -28.08
C VAL A 668 18.51 28.99 -28.73
N LYS A 669 19.49 28.14 -28.40
CA LYS A 669 19.51 26.75 -28.85
C LYS A 669 18.69 25.87 -27.90
N GLU A 670 17.65 25.24 -28.42
CA GLU A 670 16.87 24.21 -27.73
C GLU A 670 17.44 22.82 -28.08
N ILE A 671 17.52 21.93 -27.10
CA ILE A 671 17.95 20.54 -27.27
C ILE A 671 17.02 19.66 -26.45
N ALA A 672 16.50 18.58 -27.05
CA ALA A 672 15.77 17.51 -26.39
C ALA A 672 16.47 16.17 -26.68
N ILE A 673 16.55 15.29 -25.68
CA ILE A 673 17.22 13.99 -25.77
C ILE A 673 16.26 12.91 -25.29
N LEU A 674 16.17 11.80 -26.05
CA LEU A 674 15.50 10.57 -25.65
C LEU A 674 16.61 9.52 -25.46
N ASP A 675 17.06 9.39 -24.22
CA ASP A 675 18.18 8.54 -23.83
C ASP A 675 17.76 7.07 -23.63
N HIS A 676 18.74 6.19 -23.48
CA HIS A 676 18.53 4.77 -23.14
C HIS A 676 17.61 4.57 -21.94
N ALA A 677 17.69 5.45 -20.93
CA ALA A 677 16.90 5.34 -19.71
C ALA A 677 15.41 5.62 -19.96
N LEU A 678 15.07 6.61 -20.81
CA LEU A 678 13.70 6.76 -21.29
C LEU A 678 13.29 5.56 -22.14
N LEU A 679 14.07 5.21 -23.16
CA LEU A 679 13.72 4.17 -24.14
C LEU A 679 13.61 2.76 -23.52
N GLY A 680 14.26 2.52 -22.38
CA GLY A 680 14.13 1.30 -21.58
C GLY A 680 12.96 1.29 -20.60
N SER A 681 12.38 2.44 -20.26
CA SER A 681 11.39 2.61 -19.20
C SER A 681 10.03 1.96 -19.50
N ALA A 682 9.26 1.70 -18.44
CA ALA A 682 7.87 1.27 -18.52
C ALA A 682 6.98 2.36 -19.16
N ASP A 683 7.29 3.64 -18.96
CA ASP A 683 6.55 4.76 -19.59
C ASP A 683 6.71 4.77 -21.11
N ALA A 684 7.93 4.52 -21.61
CA ALA A 684 8.18 4.37 -23.05
C ALA A 684 7.44 3.15 -23.64
N ARG A 685 7.47 2.01 -22.94
CA ARG A 685 6.76 0.79 -23.37
C ARG A 685 5.25 0.98 -23.43
N LYS A 686 4.64 1.60 -22.40
CA LYS A 686 3.21 1.98 -22.37
C LYS A 686 2.81 2.94 -23.51
N LEU A 687 3.76 3.74 -24.02
CA LEU A 687 3.54 4.59 -25.20
C LEU A 687 3.73 3.81 -26.52
N ASP A 688 4.69 2.89 -26.59
CA ASP A 688 4.98 2.07 -27.78
C ASP A 688 3.90 1.01 -28.04
N GLU A 689 3.23 0.49 -26.99
CA GLU A 689 2.00 -0.31 -27.07
C GLU A 689 0.87 0.37 -27.87
N HIS A 690 0.91 1.70 -27.99
CA HIS A 690 -0.03 2.49 -28.77
C HIS A 690 0.49 2.91 -30.15
N ALA A 691 1.75 2.62 -30.49
CA ALA A 691 2.41 3.09 -31.71
C ALA A 691 1.66 2.69 -32.99
N VAL A 692 1.09 1.48 -33.06
CA VAL A 692 0.34 1.01 -34.24
C VAL A 692 -0.89 1.90 -34.51
N THR A 693 -1.69 2.19 -33.49
CA THR A 693 -2.87 3.08 -33.64
C THR A 693 -2.42 4.51 -33.92
N LEU A 694 -1.36 4.98 -33.26
CA LEU A 694 -0.81 6.33 -33.49
C LEU A 694 -0.29 6.53 -34.92
N GLN A 695 0.36 5.51 -35.51
CA GLN A 695 0.82 5.51 -36.90
C GLN A 695 -0.34 5.45 -37.90
N GLN A 696 -1.48 4.84 -37.55
CA GLN A 696 -2.69 4.83 -38.37
C GLN A 696 -3.43 6.17 -38.29
N THR A 697 -3.59 6.74 -37.10
CA THR A 697 -4.39 7.96 -36.86
C THR A 697 -3.63 9.25 -37.20
N TYR A 698 -2.34 9.34 -36.86
CA TYR A 698 -1.55 10.58 -36.96
C TYR A 698 -0.31 10.53 -37.89
N PRO A 699 -0.25 9.76 -38.99
CA PRO A 699 0.93 9.73 -39.87
C PRO A 699 1.21 11.09 -40.54
N ARG A 700 0.16 11.91 -40.64
CA ARG A 700 0.17 13.37 -40.86
C ARG A 700 -0.94 13.98 -40.00
N PRO A 701 -1.02 15.32 -39.85
CA PRO A 701 -2.10 15.93 -39.08
C PRO A 701 -3.49 15.56 -39.62
N ALA A 702 -4.42 15.30 -38.70
CA ALA A 702 -5.83 15.07 -38.96
C ALA A 702 -6.62 16.39 -38.77
N THR A 703 -7.88 16.42 -39.20
CA THR A 703 -8.78 17.56 -38.97
C THR A 703 -9.96 17.13 -38.11
N LEU A 704 -10.06 17.66 -36.90
CA LEU A 704 -11.26 17.55 -36.07
C LEU A 704 -12.24 18.64 -36.49
N ARG A 705 -13.31 18.25 -37.18
CA ARG A 705 -14.41 19.12 -37.56
C ARG A 705 -15.52 19.06 -36.52
N ARG A 706 -16.04 20.21 -36.12
CA ARG A 706 -17.28 20.35 -35.35
C ARG A 706 -18.14 21.46 -35.95
N LYS A 707 -19.25 21.09 -36.60
CA LYS A 707 -20.14 22.00 -37.33
C LYS A 707 -19.38 22.74 -38.45
N ASP A 708 -18.99 23.98 -38.19
CA ASP A 708 -18.25 24.84 -39.12
C ASP A 708 -16.88 25.28 -38.57
N GLU A 709 -16.48 24.80 -37.39
CA GLU A 709 -15.11 24.93 -36.85
C GLU A 709 -14.27 23.69 -37.25
N ASP A 710 -13.20 23.89 -38.03
CA ASP A 710 -12.18 22.87 -38.33
C ASP A 710 -10.92 23.13 -37.49
N THR A 711 -10.45 22.13 -36.73
CA THR A 711 -9.24 22.19 -35.89
C THR A 711 -8.21 21.17 -36.39
N VAL A 712 -6.95 21.58 -36.57
CA VAL A 712 -5.86 20.68 -37.00
C VAL A 712 -5.28 19.95 -35.78
N ILE A 713 -5.18 18.61 -35.87
CA ILE A 713 -4.76 17.71 -34.80
C ILE A 713 -3.47 16.99 -35.21
N HIS A 714 -2.38 17.22 -34.49
CA HIS A 714 -1.04 16.70 -34.80
C HIS A 714 -0.66 15.42 -34.02
N GLY A 715 -1.42 15.09 -32.98
CA GLY A 715 -1.16 13.99 -32.07
C GLY A 715 -2.28 13.83 -31.02
N PRO A 716 -2.22 12.77 -30.19
CA PRO A 716 -3.24 12.47 -29.18
C PRO A 716 -3.48 13.61 -28.18
N VAL A 717 -2.44 14.28 -27.67
CA VAL A 717 -2.62 15.34 -26.65
C VAL A 717 -3.48 16.48 -27.22
N GLY A 718 -3.20 16.88 -28.46
CA GLY A 718 -4.00 17.88 -29.18
C GLY A 718 -5.45 17.44 -29.44
N LEU A 719 -5.71 16.15 -29.69
CA LEU A 719 -7.09 15.64 -29.82
C LEU A 719 -7.84 15.78 -28.50
N PHE A 720 -7.24 15.31 -27.40
CA PHE A 720 -7.83 15.35 -26.07
C PHE A 720 -8.13 16.79 -25.63
N GLU A 721 -7.17 17.71 -25.81
CA GLU A 721 -7.35 19.13 -25.47
C GLU A 721 -8.41 19.80 -26.36
N ALA A 722 -8.44 19.53 -27.67
CA ALA A 722 -9.46 20.09 -28.56
C ALA A 722 -10.87 19.65 -28.16
N VAL A 723 -11.06 18.36 -27.84
CA VAL A 723 -12.36 17.81 -27.43
C VAL A 723 -12.78 18.32 -26.04
N THR A 724 -11.89 18.28 -25.03
CA THR A 724 -12.24 18.71 -23.67
C THR A 724 -12.45 20.22 -23.53
N ASN A 725 -11.64 21.06 -24.19
CA ASN A 725 -11.90 22.51 -24.26
C ASN A 725 -13.23 22.81 -24.95
N THR A 726 -13.57 22.04 -25.98
CA THR A 726 -14.86 22.12 -26.68
C THR A 726 -16.04 21.69 -25.80
N GLY A 727 -15.86 20.71 -24.91
CA GLY A 727 -16.83 20.35 -23.86
C GLY A 727 -16.99 21.42 -22.77
N ARG A 728 -15.95 22.22 -22.50
CA ARG A 728 -15.98 23.36 -21.57
C ARG A 728 -16.71 24.59 -22.16
N LYS A 729 -16.83 24.73 -23.50
CA LYS A 729 -17.57 25.85 -24.13
C LYS A 729 -19.02 25.88 -23.63
N GLY A 730 -19.42 26.98 -22.98
CA GLY A 730 -20.80 27.19 -22.49
C GLY A 730 -21.19 26.40 -21.23
N LEU A 731 -20.23 25.82 -20.52
CA LEU A 731 -20.46 25.09 -19.26
C LEU A 731 -20.31 26.02 -18.05
N ALA A 732 -21.28 26.02 -17.14
CA ALA A 732 -21.11 26.60 -15.81
C ALA A 732 -20.52 25.53 -14.88
N LEU A 733 -19.26 25.72 -14.45
CA LEU A 733 -18.55 24.82 -13.54
C LEU A 733 -18.41 25.50 -12.17
N GLN A 734 -18.97 24.88 -11.13
CA GLN A 734 -18.73 25.23 -9.74
C GLN A 734 -17.90 24.11 -9.10
N ARG A 735 -16.68 24.43 -8.63
CA ARG A 735 -15.93 23.54 -7.73
C ARG A 735 -16.38 23.82 -6.31
N TYR A 736 -16.83 22.79 -5.60
CA TYR A 736 -17.11 22.89 -4.17
C TYR A 736 -15.79 22.92 -3.38
N LYS A 737 -15.75 23.73 -2.33
CA LYS A 737 -14.62 23.79 -1.39
C LYS A 737 -14.98 23.21 -0.03
N GLY A 738 -16.22 23.42 0.40
CA GLY A 738 -16.71 22.90 1.68
C GLY A 738 -18.17 22.50 1.65
N LEU A 739 -18.54 21.55 2.51
CA LEU A 739 -19.89 21.00 2.66
C LEU A 739 -20.91 22.08 3.03
N GLY A 740 -20.45 23.17 3.68
CA GLY A 740 -21.27 24.35 3.97
C GLY A 740 -21.73 25.15 2.73
N GLU A 741 -21.13 24.92 1.55
CA GLU A 741 -21.58 25.48 0.28
C GLU A 741 -22.73 24.67 -0.35
N MET A 742 -23.07 23.50 0.20
CA MET A 742 -24.15 22.64 -0.28
C MET A 742 -25.45 22.88 0.50
N ASN A 743 -26.55 23.10 -0.21
CA ASN A 743 -27.86 23.15 0.41
C ASN A 743 -28.28 21.75 0.93
N PRO A 744 -29.13 21.64 1.97
CA PRO A 744 -29.47 20.35 2.59
C PRO A 744 -29.97 19.26 1.64
N GLY A 745 -30.74 19.63 0.60
CA GLY A 745 -31.20 18.69 -0.42
C GLY A 745 -30.08 18.17 -1.33
N GLN A 746 -29.13 19.03 -1.72
CA GLN A 746 -27.96 18.63 -2.50
C GLN A 746 -27.08 17.67 -1.69
N LEU A 747 -26.84 18.00 -0.42
CA LEU A 747 -26.06 17.16 0.49
C LEU A 747 -26.74 15.79 0.73
N TRP A 748 -28.07 15.73 0.75
CA TRP A 748 -28.80 14.46 0.74
C TRP A 748 -28.53 13.67 -0.55
N GLU A 749 -28.86 14.26 -1.70
CA GLU A 749 -28.78 13.63 -3.04
C GLU A 749 -27.39 13.07 -3.37
N THR A 750 -26.31 13.69 -2.87
CA THR A 750 -24.94 13.30 -3.21
C THR A 750 -24.21 12.50 -2.14
N THR A 751 -24.51 12.74 -0.84
CA THR A 751 -23.60 12.35 0.25
C THR A 751 -24.28 11.61 1.40
N LEU A 752 -25.57 11.84 1.66
CA LEU A 752 -26.28 11.17 2.77
C LEU A 752 -27.18 10.01 2.30
N ASP A 753 -27.77 10.08 1.10
CA ASP A 753 -28.65 9.05 0.56
C ASP A 753 -27.90 7.73 0.35
N THR A 754 -28.37 6.67 1.01
CA THR A 754 -27.83 5.31 0.95
C THR A 754 -27.81 4.69 -0.46
N ASN A 755 -28.59 5.22 -1.39
CA ASN A 755 -28.74 4.69 -2.75
C ASN A 755 -27.81 5.39 -3.76
N ALA A 756 -27.26 6.57 -3.42
CA ALA A 756 -26.50 7.42 -4.34
C ALA A 756 -25.07 7.74 -3.85
N ARG A 757 -24.85 7.82 -2.53
CA ARG A 757 -23.56 8.22 -1.96
C ARG A 757 -22.46 7.15 -2.17
N SER A 758 -21.21 7.60 -2.23
CA SER A 758 -20.03 6.74 -2.11
C SER A 758 -19.35 6.92 -0.75
N LEU A 759 -18.87 5.81 -0.16
CA LEU A 759 -18.12 5.79 1.10
C LEU A 759 -16.85 4.97 0.92
N LEU A 760 -15.72 5.44 1.45
CA LEU A 760 -14.50 4.64 1.59
C LEU A 760 -14.49 3.98 2.97
N GLN A 761 -14.28 2.68 3.06
CA GLN A 761 -14.13 1.96 4.32
C GLN A 761 -12.66 2.03 4.78
N VAL A 762 -12.42 2.33 6.06
CA VAL A 762 -11.06 2.41 6.62
C VAL A 762 -10.63 1.02 7.09
N ASN A 763 -9.41 0.62 6.75
CA ASN A 763 -8.80 -0.66 7.15
C ASN A 763 -7.29 -0.46 7.44
N VAL A 764 -6.67 -1.35 8.22
CA VAL A 764 -5.24 -1.31 8.59
C VAL A 764 -4.52 -2.47 7.91
N LYS A 765 -3.76 -2.19 6.83
CA LYS A 765 -3.04 -3.22 6.07
C LYS A 765 -1.76 -3.72 6.76
N ALA A 766 -1.00 -2.81 7.34
CA ALA A 766 0.21 -3.06 8.13
C ALA A 766 0.16 -2.20 9.39
N ILE A 767 0.53 -2.77 10.53
CA ILE A 767 0.37 -2.12 11.84
C ILE A 767 1.56 -1.19 12.11
N ASP A 768 2.74 -1.69 11.85
CA ASP A 768 4.05 -1.07 11.99
C ASP A 768 4.24 0.13 11.03
N GLU A 769 3.87 -0.01 9.76
CA GLU A 769 3.82 1.11 8.80
C GLU A 769 2.84 2.21 9.26
N ALA A 770 1.62 1.83 9.64
CA ALA A 770 0.62 2.78 10.11
C ALA A 770 1.09 3.51 11.39
N ASP A 771 1.80 2.81 12.29
CA ASP A 771 2.41 3.40 13.46
C ASP A 771 3.51 4.41 13.11
N ASP A 772 4.49 4.05 12.28
CA ASP A 772 5.56 4.97 11.84
C ASP A 772 5.00 6.18 11.06
N ILE A 773 3.97 5.98 10.24
CA ILE A 773 3.24 7.06 9.55
C ILE A 773 2.54 7.99 10.54
N PHE A 774 1.78 7.48 11.51
CA PHE A 774 1.13 8.33 12.52
C PHE A 774 2.15 9.03 13.41
N THR A 775 3.23 8.36 13.84
CA THR A 775 4.28 8.98 14.66
C THR A 775 5.08 10.03 13.89
N LYS A 776 5.43 9.81 12.61
CA LYS A 776 6.03 10.84 11.74
C LYS A 776 5.09 12.03 11.55
N LEU A 777 3.87 11.80 11.06
CA LEU A 777 2.95 12.87 10.66
C LEU A 777 2.32 13.60 11.86
N MET A 778 2.13 12.94 12.99
CA MET A 778 1.36 13.46 14.13
C MET A 778 2.18 13.63 15.42
N GLY A 779 3.36 13.01 15.56
CA GLY A 779 4.18 13.09 16.77
C GLY A 779 4.79 14.47 17.07
N ASP A 780 5.66 14.53 18.08
CA ASP A 780 6.30 15.78 18.52
C ASP A 780 7.46 16.27 17.64
N ILE A 781 8.05 15.41 16.82
CA ILE A 781 9.36 15.63 16.20
C ILE A 781 9.22 16.05 14.73
N VAL A 782 9.98 17.06 14.31
CA VAL A 782 9.74 17.83 13.08
C VAL A 782 10.55 17.32 11.88
N ASP A 783 11.80 16.90 12.07
CA ASP A 783 12.69 16.52 10.96
C ASP A 783 12.18 15.31 10.15
N PRO A 784 11.77 14.17 10.75
CA PRO A 784 11.23 13.03 9.99
C PRO A 784 9.94 13.36 9.23
N ARG A 785 9.18 14.36 9.71
CA ARG A 785 7.99 14.87 9.01
C ARG A 785 8.37 15.74 7.82
N ARG A 786 9.40 16.58 7.96
CA ARG A 786 9.92 17.39 6.85
C ARG A 786 10.47 16.49 5.76
N GLU A 787 11.25 15.47 6.10
CA GLU A 787 11.78 14.46 5.16
C GLU A 787 10.64 13.75 4.43
N PHE A 788 9.68 13.17 5.15
CA PHE A 788 8.49 12.54 4.54
C PHE A 788 7.72 13.49 3.61
N ILE A 789 7.54 14.75 4.00
CA ILE A 789 6.89 15.77 3.15
C ILE A 789 7.73 16.07 1.90
N GLN A 790 9.06 16.14 2.01
CA GLN A 790 9.95 16.41 0.87
C GLN A 790 9.98 15.25 -0.13
N GLU A 791 10.00 14.01 0.36
CA GLU A 791 9.94 12.79 -0.45
C GLU A 791 8.61 12.64 -1.20
N ASN A 792 7.49 12.94 -0.53
CA ASN A 792 6.15 12.71 -1.06
C ASN A 792 5.49 13.96 -1.68
N ALA A 793 6.18 15.11 -1.73
CA ALA A 793 5.63 16.37 -2.22
C ALA A 793 5.11 16.32 -3.66
N LEU A 794 5.74 15.50 -4.52
CA LEU A 794 5.33 15.32 -5.91
C LEU A 794 4.07 14.45 -6.01
N THR A 795 4.05 13.33 -5.28
CA THR A 795 2.90 12.39 -5.23
C THR A 795 1.65 13.08 -4.68
N ALA A 796 1.80 13.92 -3.65
CA ALA A 796 0.71 14.67 -3.02
C ALA A 796 0.01 15.69 -3.95
N SER A 797 0.56 15.96 -5.14
CA SER A 797 -0.07 16.85 -6.13
C SER A 797 -1.09 16.17 -7.05
N VAL A 798 -1.30 14.85 -6.93
CA VAL A 798 -2.14 14.04 -7.82
C VAL A 798 -3.59 13.86 -7.30
N ASP A 799 -3.82 13.98 -5.99
CA ASP A 799 -5.10 13.63 -5.32
C ASP A 799 -5.97 14.85 -4.90
N VAL A 800 -5.87 16.01 -5.58
CA VAL A 800 -6.51 17.30 -5.16
C VAL A 800 -7.26 18.04 -6.26
#